data_AF-A0A3D4R6A7-F1
#
_entry.id   AF-A0A3D4R6A7-F1
#
_cell.length_a   1.000
_cell.length_b   1.000
_cell.length_c   1.000
_cell.angle_alpha   90.00
_cell.angle_beta   90.00
_cell.angle_gamma   90.00
#
_symmetry.space_group_name_H-M   'P 1'
#
loop_
_entity.id
_entity.type
_entity.pdbx_description
1 polymer ?
#
loop_
_entity_poly.entity_id
_entity_poly.type
_entity_poly.pdbx_seq_one_letter_code
_entity_poly.pdbx_strand_id
1 'polypeptide(L)'
;MRKIFLLLLLVWIWITSGLQMPVQAAESISTVIINQVRGDECCLPGAQDFITTLLETEQVKDLPLAWALRYDVLVSDSFTTEIKKIPDTQTTGILLEVTPRLASVSGVLYKGKADGSDWASSRNAFLIGYSQTERKKLIDTVFAEYFRQFQRYPDFTVAWMIDSWSLAYLARQYGVRVHELTKEQFETDDYTLYGGIFNIPYRPSLSHPLIPDFKNGLNLLVMRQTISDLTKNYGSYDSFYTSQTNDYRSHPDGLDIHYFEQLFTETQQQTRANAFALLGLENSTEWQQYREEYLAQLRYISEQVKNQTARVLTPFAFYNEYVNKKQESARYLVANGFPQSGTLWYFGDTYRARLEVWPEGIVLTDLRLFANLPDPYMEAAPTNRSYYVVPAILDSSQQFVEQESESLPRFLGHPVRTDSGVTRFGIRLTPAAVSLVEEGRSVILKSETEELVHFEPEFFTVQSAQDPVLTAPIGLSLSELLSINTEQFFTFARHPRFVLQPKREAAIVSIGWENREHEIVSLMSIRKTGQTWEFVPNHSVSADGLQSLAMVFQPDQAGLPIDLTTSVFYWHNREAIVNRNPVRLYVDPRNSYNRPTQIRSLNVSESPPDQVSVKLPENPEQKLEAFYIDFTASQSATTTIGLTIDGNIIEEKTEISFYPDCIRDLLVCTRDTEKLKGYIRVLFVEKTNVYRKQAEKLFLDAQRRIGEVVNKFLQTTRKLL
;
A
#
# COMPACT_ATOMS: atom_id res chain seq x y z
N MET A 1 -22.93 1.11 -72.05
CA MET A 1 -23.36 0.54 -70.75
C MET A 1 -22.37 -0.46 -70.15
N ARG A 2 -21.91 -1.48 -70.88
CA ARG A 2 -20.97 -2.52 -70.36
C ARG A 2 -19.62 -2.00 -69.83
N LYS A 3 -19.05 -0.93 -70.42
CA LYS A 3 -17.77 -0.34 -69.98
C LYS A 3 -17.89 0.52 -68.71
N ILE A 4 -19.05 1.14 -68.49
CA ILE A 4 -19.33 1.96 -67.29
C ILE A 4 -19.58 1.05 -66.08
N PHE A 5 -20.25 -0.08 -66.29
CA PHE A 5 -20.46 -1.09 -65.26
C PHE A 5 -19.14 -1.72 -64.79
N LEU A 6 -18.20 -1.98 -65.69
CA LEU A 6 -16.87 -2.50 -65.32
C LEU A 6 -16.04 -1.49 -64.52
N LEU A 7 -16.14 -0.20 -64.85
CA LEU A 7 -15.43 0.86 -64.14
C LEU A 7 -16.00 1.06 -62.72
N LEU A 8 -17.32 1.01 -62.56
CA LEU A 8 -17.98 1.08 -61.27
C LEU A 8 -17.68 -0.15 -60.40
N LEU A 9 -17.58 -1.35 -60.99
CA LEU A 9 -17.19 -2.56 -60.27
C LEU A 9 -15.74 -2.49 -59.77
N LEU A 10 -14.82 -1.95 -60.57
CA LEU A 10 -13.42 -1.76 -60.19
C LEU A 10 -13.25 -0.70 -59.10
N VAL A 11 -14.02 0.40 -59.16
CA VAL A 11 -14.04 1.43 -58.11
C VAL A 11 -14.65 0.88 -56.81
N TRP A 12 -15.69 0.04 -56.90
CA TRP A 12 -16.29 -0.59 -55.72
C TRP A 12 -15.36 -1.64 -55.08
N ILE A 13 -14.61 -2.40 -55.89
CA ILE A 13 -13.56 -3.30 -55.38
C ILE A 13 -12.44 -2.49 -54.72
N TRP A 14 -12.02 -1.36 -55.30
CA TRP A 14 -10.99 -0.49 -54.69
C TRP A 14 -11.43 0.15 -53.37
N ILE A 15 -12.68 0.58 -53.27
CA ILE A 15 -13.26 1.16 -52.03
C ILE A 15 -13.44 0.08 -50.95
N THR A 16 -13.73 -1.17 -51.33
CA THR A 16 -13.88 -2.29 -50.38
C THR A 16 -12.54 -2.94 -49.98
N SER A 17 -11.50 -2.83 -50.81
CA SER A 17 -10.14 -3.29 -50.47
C SER A 17 -9.31 -2.26 -49.70
N GLY A 18 -9.69 -0.97 -49.71
CA GLY A 18 -8.96 0.12 -49.05
C GLY A 18 -9.32 0.37 -47.57
N LEU A 19 -10.22 -0.42 -46.99
CA LEU A 19 -10.71 -0.28 -45.61
C LEU A 19 -10.63 -1.58 -44.80
N GLN A 20 -9.69 -2.47 -45.15
CA GLN A 20 -9.28 -3.52 -44.22
C GLN A 20 -8.10 -2.98 -43.41
N MET A 21 -8.39 -2.16 -42.40
CA MET A 21 -7.47 -2.11 -41.26
C MET A 21 -7.30 -3.54 -40.78
N PRO A 22 -6.07 -4.02 -40.51
CA PRO A 22 -5.91 -5.28 -39.81
C PRO A 22 -6.60 -5.10 -38.46
N VAL A 23 -7.82 -5.63 -38.33
CA VAL A 23 -8.40 -5.92 -37.03
C VAL A 23 -7.54 -7.07 -36.51
N GLN A 24 -6.42 -6.70 -35.91
CA GLN A 24 -5.61 -7.61 -35.13
C GLN A 24 -6.57 -8.07 -34.03
N ALA A 25 -7.06 -9.31 -34.14
CA ALA A 25 -7.94 -9.88 -33.13
C ALA A 25 -7.25 -9.67 -31.78
N ALA A 26 -7.89 -8.91 -30.88
CA ALA A 26 -7.34 -8.66 -29.56
C ALA A 26 -7.15 -10.02 -28.89
N GLU A 27 -5.89 -10.44 -28.71
CA GLU A 27 -5.61 -11.69 -28.03
C GLU A 27 -5.99 -11.58 -26.56
N SER A 28 -6.54 -12.67 -26.03
CA SER A 28 -7.06 -12.77 -24.66
C SER A 28 -6.03 -12.42 -23.57
N ILE A 29 -6.43 -11.60 -22.59
CA ILE A 29 -5.62 -11.30 -21.40
C ILE A 29 -5.30 -12.58 -20.61
N SER A 30 -4.12 -12.65 -20.00
CA SER A 30 -3.79 -13.74 -19.06
C SER A 30 -4.21 -13.35 -17.65
N THR A 31 -5.06 -14.17 -17.05
CA THR A 31 -5.65 -13.95 -15.72
C THR A 31 -5.25 -15.08 -14.78
N VAL A 32 -4.86 -14.75 -13.55
CA VAL A 32 -4.60 -15.70 -12.47
C VAL A 32 -5.55 -15.38 -11.33
N ILE A 33 -6.15 -16.40 -10.72
CA ILE A 33 -7.08 -16.23 -9.60
C ILE A 33 -6.56 -17.04 -8.42
N ILE A 34 -6.09 -16.39 -7.37
CA ILE A 34 -5.55 -17.01 -6.16
C ILE A 34 -6.43 -16.66 -4.97
N ASN A 35 -7.07 -17.67 -4.40
CA ASN A 35 -7.93 -17.53 -3.24
C ASN A 35 -7.18 -17.90 -1.97
N GLN A 36 -7.19 -17.01 -0.97
CA GLN A 36 -6.54 -17.29 0.32
C GLN A 36 -7.52 -17.98 1.27
N VAL A 37 -7.11 -19.13 1.82
CA VAL A 37 -7.93 -19.96 2.70
C VAL A 37 -7.28 -20.03 4.08
N ARG A 38 -7.96 -19.44 5.06
CA ARG A 38 -7.71 -19.58 6.49
C ARG A 38 -8.61 -20.68 7.08
N GLY A 39 -8.10 -21.36 8.10
CA GLY A 39 -8.81 -22.43 8.81
C GLY A 39 -9.64 -21.91 9.98
N ASP A 40 -9.75 -22.73 11.02
CA ASP A 40 -10.56 -22.49 12.21
C ASP A 40 -9.78 -21.85 13.38
N GLU A 41 -8.48 -21.60 13.21
CA GLU A 41 -7.65 -21.01 14.26
C GLU A 41 -7.99 -19.53 14.49
N CYS A 42 -7.40 -18.91 15.53
CA CYS A 42 -7.41 -17.47 15.79
C CYS A 42 -7.12 -16.64 14.52
N CYS A 43 -7.08 -15.33 14.72
CA CYS A 43 -6.38 -14.50 13.76
C CYS A 43 -7.18 -14.44 12.44
N LEU A 44 -8.46 -14.08 12.63
CA LEU A 44 -9.56 -14.04 11.67
C LEU A 44 -9.86 -15.40 11.01
N PRO A 45 -10.69 -16.25 11.65
CA PRO A 45 -11.08 -17.56 11.12
C PRO A 45 -11.72 -17.47 9.73
N GLY A 46 -11.49 -18.50 8.92
CA GLY A 46 -12.05 -18.61 7.59
C GLY A 46 -13.44 -19.25 7.55
N ALA A 47 -14.28 -18.80 6.62
CA ALA A 47 -15.55 -19.39 6.29
C ALA A 47 -15.37 -20.73 5.56
N GLN A 48 -16.04 -21.76 6.07
CA GLN A 48 -15.94 -23.13 5.56
C GLN A 48 -16.65 -23.33 4.22
N ASP A 49 -17.72 -22.56 3.93
CA ASP A 49 -18.52 -22.72 2.73
C ASP A 49 -17.89 -22.11 1.48
N PHE A 50 -16.75 -21.40 1.62
CA PHE A 50 -16.09 -20.68 0.52
C PHE A 50 -15.65 -21.62 -0.62
N ILE A 51 -14.89 -22.67 -0.31
CA ILE A 51 -14.41 -23.64 -1.31
C ILE A 51 -15.61 -24.29 -2.01
N THR A 52 -16.51 -24.88 -1.24
CA THR A 52 -17.72 -25.55 -1.76
C THR A 52 -18.55 -24.64 -2.66
N THR A 53 -18.80 -23.41 -2.23
CA THR A 53 -19.61 -22.45 -3.01
C THR A 53 -19.00 -22.21 -4.39
N LEU A 54 -17.69 -22.01 -4.47
CA LEU A 54 -17.00 -21.78 -5.75
C LEU A 54 -16.98 -23.04 -6.62
N LEU A 55 -16.75 -24.22 -6.03
CA LEU A 55 -16.74 -25.50 -6.74
C LEU A 55 -18.12 -25.94 -7.22
N GLU A 56 -19.21 -25.46 -6.60
CA GLU A 56 -20.59 -25.80 -6.98
C GLU A 56 -21.26 -24.76 -7.89
N THR A 57 -20.63 -23.59 -8.10
CA THR A 57 -21.20 -22.54 -8.96
C THR A 57 -20.92 -22.85 -10.43
N GLU A 58 -21.96 -23.12 -11.23
CA GLU A 58 -21.86 -23.62 -12.62
C GLU A 58 -20.96 -22.81 -13.55
N GLN A 59 -20.98 -21.47 -13.47
CA GLN A 59 -20.11 -20.62 -14.30
C GLN A 59 -18.68 -20.49 -13.80
N VAL A 60 -18.39 -20.92 -12.57
CA VAL A 60 -17.13 -20.66 -11.86
C VAL A 60 -16.31 -21.93 -11.67
N LYS A 61 -16.98 -23.07 -11.42
CA LYS A 61 -16.36 -24.35 -11.05
C LYS A 61 -15.28 -24.84 -12.04
N ASP A 62 -15.43 -24.52 -13.32
CA ASP A 62 -14.53 -24.95 -14.39
C ASP A 62 -13.34 -24.00 -14.61
N LEU A 63 -13.30 -22.86 -13.91
CA LEU A 63 -12.14 -21.98 -13.94
C LEU A 63 -10.95 -22.67 -13.21
N PRO A 64 -9.71 -22.56 -13.72
CA PRO A 64 -8.50 -23.08 -13.07
C PRO A 64 -8.08 -22.16 -11.91
N LEU A 65 -8.90 -22.13 -10.87
CA LEU A 65 -8.66 -21.41 -9.62
C LEU A 65 -7.42 -21.95 -8.89
N ALA A 66 -6.75 -21.09 -8.14
CA ALA A 66 -5.68 -21.46 -7.23
C ALA A 66 -6.11 -21.18 -5.77
N TRP A 67 -5.65 -22.02 -4.84
CA TRP A 67 -6.03 -21.98 -3.43
C TRP A 67 -4.79 -21.96 -2.54
N ALA A 68 -4.50 -20.81 -1.91
CA ALA A 68 -3.42 -20.67 -0.96
C ALA A 68 -3.89 -21.08 0.44
N LEU A 69 -3.41 -22.22 0.93
CA LEU A 69 -3.90 -22.83 2.16
C LEU A 69 -3.00 -22.43 3.34
N ARG A 70 -3.59 -21.87 4.40
CA ARG A 70 -2.88 -21.62 5.66
C ARG A 70 -2.60 -22.94 6.38
N TYR A 71 -1.62 -22.96 7.28
CA TYR A 71 -1.24 -24.18 7.99
C TYR A 71 -2.42 -24.87 8.69
N ASP A 72 -3.31 -24.12 9.35
CA ASP A 72 -4.48 -24.65 10.05
C ASP A 72 -5.50 -25.33 9.12
N VAL A 73 -5.62 -24.88 7.86
CA VAL A 73 -6.41 -25.57 6.82
C VAL A 73 -5.85 -26.96 6.51
N LEU A 74 -4.52 -27.11 6.49
CA LEU A 74 -3.87 -28.38 6.18
C LEU A 74 -4.04 -29.43 7.28
N VAL A 75 -4.29 -29.02 8.53
CA VAL A 75 -4.35 -29.91 9.70
C VAL A 75 -5.72 -30.02 10.35
N SER A 76 -6.72 -29.28 9.86
CA SER A 76 -8.11 -29.34 10.36
C SER A 76 -8.93 -30.38 9.58
N ASP A 77 -9.62 -31.28 10.28
CA ASP A 77 -10.42 -32.35 9.67
C ASP A 77 -11.56 -31.82 8.79
N SER A 78 -12.16 -30.68 9.16
CA SER A 78 -13.23 -30.04 8.40
C SER A 78 -12.71 -29.52 7.06
N PHE A 79 -11.64 -28.74 7.09
CA PHE A 79 -11.04 -28.16 5.89
C PHE A 79 -10.33 -29.19 5.01
N THR A 80 -9.71 -30.22 5.60
CA THR A 80 -9.08 -31.29 4.80
C THR A 80 -10.09 -32.08 3.97
N THR A 81 -11.36 -32.14 4.41
CA THR A 81 -12.44 -32.72 3.60
C THR A 81 -12.79 -31.83 2.41
N GLU A 82 -12.79 -30.50 2.60
CA GLU A 82 -13.09 -29.53 1.55
C GLU A 82 -11.98 -29.41 0.50
N ILE A 83 -10.71 -29.33 0.93
CA ILE A 83 -9.58 -29.22 -0.01
C ILE A 83 -9.42 -30.48 -0.89
N LYS A 84 -9.89 -31.64 -0.43
CA LYS A 84 -9.91 -32.89 -1.23
C LYS A 84 -10.94 -32.87 -2.36
N LYS A 85 -11.90 -31.96 -2.33
CA LYS A 85 -12.88 -31.75 -3.41
C LYS A 85 -12.32 -30.89 -4.55
N ILE A 86 -11.21 -30.18 -4.31
CA ILE A 86 -10.55 -29.36 -5.33
C ILE A 86 -10.10 -30.26 -6.47
N PRO A 87 -10.54 -30.03 -7.72
CA PRO A 87 -10.19 -30.88 -8.84
C PRO A 87 -8.74 -30.66 -9.29
N ASP A 88 -8.15 -31.66 -9.96
CA ASP A 88 -6.77 -31.58 -10.49
C ASP A 88 -6.56 -30.48 -11.55
N THR A 89 -7.64 -29.93 -12.11
CA THR A 89 -7.62 -28.77 -13.03
C THR A 89 -7.33 -27.45 -12.31
N GLN A 90 -7.49 -27.42 -10.99
CA GLN A 90 -7.19 -26.30 -10.10
C GLN A 90 -5.91 -26.63 -9.30
N THR A 91 -5.32 -25.64 -8.63
CA THR A 91 -4.07 -25.86 -7.88
C THR A 91 -4.14 -25.38 -6.45
N THR A 92 -3.46 -26.08 -5.55
CA THR A 92 -3.25 -25.66 -4.17
C THR A 92 -1.83 -25.14 -3.97
N GLY A 93 -1.66 -24.18 -3.06
CA GLY A 93 -0.41 -23.60 -2.62
C GLY A 93 -0.44 -23.33 -1.12
N ILE A 94 0.53 -22.57 -0.61
CA ILE A 94 0.61 -22.25 0.83
C ILE A 94 0.41 -20.75 1.05
N LEU A 95 -0.48 -20.39 1.98
CA LEU A 95 -0.55 -19.06 2.59
C LEU A 95 0.37 -19.03 3.81
N LEU A 96 1.45 -18.26 3.71
CA LEU A 96 2.49 -18.14 4.74
C LEU A 96 2.11 -17.10 5.81
N GLU A 97 1.03 -17.39 6.53
CA GLU A 97 0.65 -16.68 7.74
C GLU A 97 1.01 -17.51 8.97
N VAL A 98 1.72 -16.89 9.91
CA VAL A 98 2.12 -17.53 11.16
C VAL A 98 0.98 -17.48 12.15
N THR A 99 0.52 -18.66 12.56
CA THR A 99 -0.48 -18.83 13.62
C THR A 99 0.19 -19.35 14.91
N PRO A 100 -0.45 -19.21 16.08
CA PRO A 100 0.03 -19.82 17.32
C PRO A 100 0.35 -21.31 17.18
N ARG A 101 -0.49 -22.08 16.46
CA ARG A 101 -0.30 -23.50 16.22
C ARG A 101 0.89 -23.75 15.32
N LEU A 102 1.03 -23.04 14.19
CA LEU A 102 2.19 -23.19 13.31
C LEU A 102 3.49 -22.86 14.07
N ALA A 103 3.51 -21.77 14.83
CA ALA A 103 4.66 -21.40 15.65
C ALA A 103 5.01 -22.49 16.67
N SER A 104 4.00 -22.95 17.44
CA SER A 104 4.16 -23.99 18.46
C SER A 104 4.72 -25.29 17.90
N VAL A 105 4.13 -25.84 16.82
CA VAL A 105 4.60 -27.10 16.22
C VAL A 105 5.96 -26.96 15.54
N SER A 106 6.33 -25.75 15.12
CA SER A 106 7.65 -25.44 14.56
C SER A 106 8.72 -25.24 15.64
N GLY A 107 8.35 -25.23 16.93
CA GLY A 107 9.25 -24.89 18.03
C GLY A 107 9.72 -23.43 17.98
N VAL A 108 8.81 -22.53 17.60
CA VAL A 108 8.99 -21.07 17.51
C VAL A 108 8.00 -20.38 18.44
N LEU A 109 8.43 -19.33 19.13
CA LEU A 109 7.53 -18.54 19.96
C LEU A 109 6.68 -17.60 19.09
N TYR A 110 5.37 -17.76 19.14
CA TYR A 110 4.43 -16.83 18.51
C TYR A 110 4.58 -15.43 19.09
N LYS A 111 4.63 -14.39 18.24
CA LYS A 111 4.89 -13.01 18.68
C LYS A 111 3.63 -12.25 19.10
N GLY A 112 2.47 -12.67 18.63
CA GLY A 112 1.20 -12.04 18.97
C GLY A 112 0.66 -12.47 20.34
N LYS A 113 -0.36 -11.74 20.80
CA LYS A 113 -1.07 -12.00 22.05
C LYS A 113 -1.89 -13.27 21.98
N ALA A 114 -2.05 -13.91 23.14
CA ALA A 114 -2.83 -15.14 23.27
C ALA A 114 -4.32 -14.95 22.93
N ASP A 115 -4.85 -13.73 23.07
CA ASP A 115 -6.24 -13.39 22.69
C ASP A 115 -6.40 -13.08 21.19
N GLY A 116 -5.29 -13.03 20.44
CA GLY A 116 -5.27 -12.71 19.03
C GLY A 116 -5.62 -11.25 18.70
N SER A 117 -5.58 -10.32 19.66
CA SER A 117 -5.98 -8.92 19.42
C SER A 117 -5.03 -8.13 18.50
N ASP A 118 -3.79 -8.58 18.35
CA ASP A 118 -2.73 -7.94 17.57
C ASP A 118 -2.18 -8.85 16.45
N TRP A 119 -2.92 -9.90 16.09
CA TRP A 119 -2.47 -10.90 15.15
C TRP A 119 -2.09 -10.32 13.78
N ALA A 120 -2.85 -9.31 13.32
CA ALA A 120 -2.71 -8.70 11.99
C ALA A 120 -1.44 -7.84 11.85
N SER A 121 -0.75 -7.55 12.96
CA SER A 121 0.54 -6.86 12.92
C SER A 121 1.52 -7.66 12.06
N SER A 122 2.26 -6.94 11.21
CA SER A 122 3.21 -7.54 10.26
C SER A 122 4.26 -8.43 10.94
N ARG A 123 4.67 -8.08 12.15
CA ARG A 123 5.61 -8.86 12.97
C ARG A 123 5.02 -10.17 13.51
N ASN A 124 3.70 -10.22 13.68
CA ASN A 124 3.04 -11.39 14.26
C ASN A 124 2.61 -12.38 13.18
N ALA A 125 1.95 -11.87 12.14
CA ALA A 125 1.38 -12.66 11.05
C ALA A 125 2.40 -13.15 10.02
N PHE A 126 3.51 -12.45 9.79
CA PHE A 126 4.42 -12.78 8.67
C PHE A 126 5.82 -13.16 9.12
N LEU A 127 6.53 -13.86 8.23
CA LEU A 127 7.88 -14.37 8.47
C LEU A 127 8.89 -13.27 8.84
N ILE A 128 8.66 -12.03 8.37
CA ILE A 128 9.55 -10.89 8.65
C ILE A 128 9.72 -10.62 10.14
N GLY A 129 8.74 -10.96 10.99
CA GLY A 129 8.83 -10.77 12.45
C GLY A 129 9.64 -11.83 13.21
N TYR A 130 10.18 -12.82 12.51
CA TYR A 130 10.94 -13.93 13.06
C TYR A 130 12.38 -13.90 12.57
N SER A 131 13.33 -14.47 13.31
CA SER A 131 14.72 -14.63 12.85
C SER A 131 14.82 -15.65 11.71
N GLN A 132 15.87 -15.60 10.88
CA GLN A 132 16.03 -16.58 9.78
C GLN A 132 15.98 -18.04 10.24
N THR A 133 16.50 -18.34 11.43
CA THR A 133 16.42 -19.70 12.00
C THR A 133 14.98 -20.09 12.34
N GLU A 134 14.19 -19.16 12.88
CA GLU A 134 12.76 -19.37 13.14
C GLU A 134 11.96 -19.45 11.83
N ARG A 135 12.21 -18.56 10.87
CA ARG A 135 11.60 -18.57 9.52
C ARG A 135 11.81 -19.92 8.85
N LYS A 136 13.03 -20.45 8.88
CA LYS A 136 13.35 -21.78 8.35
C LYS A 136 12.44 -22.86 8.96
N LYS A 137 12.31 -22.89 10.28
CA LYS A 137 11.48 -23.88 10.99
C LYS A 137 10.00 -23.76 10.62
N LEU A 138 9.49 -22.53 10.57
CA LEU A 138 8.11 -22.25 10.18
C LEU A 138 7.83 -22.74 8.75
N ILE A 139 8.69 -22.37 7.80
CA ILE A 139 8.60 -22.79 6.39
C ILE A 139 8.68 -24.31 6.30
N ASP A 140 9.70 -24.93 6.88
CA ASP A 140 9.90 -26.38 6.77
C ASP A 140 8.71 -27.17 7.35
N THR A 141 8.12 -26.68 8.43
CA THR A 141 6.97 -27.33 9.07
C THR A 141 5.72 -27.28 8.18
N VAL A 142 5.37 -26.10 7.62
CA VAL A 142 4.20 -25.99 6.74
C VAL A 142 4.41 -26.73 5.41
N PHE A 143 5.63 -26.73 4.86
CA PHE A 143 5.94 -27.47 3.63
C PHE A 143 5.94 -28.99 3.84
N ALA A 144 6.42 -29.48 4.99
CA ALA A 144 6.33 -30.90 5.33
C ALA A 144 4.87 -31.35 5.45
N GLU A 145 4.02 -30.53 6.06
CA GLU A 145 2.60 -30.81 6.18
C GLU A 145 1.88 -30.76 4.83
N TYR A 146 2.19 -29.77 3.98
CA TYR A 146 1.69 -29.73 2.61
C TYR A 146 2.09 -30.98 1.83
N PHE A 147 3.36 -31.41 1.91
CA PHE A 147 3.83 -32.64 1.26
C PHE A 147 3.08 -33.87 1.77
N ARG A 148 2.78 -33.95 3.07
CA ARG A 148 1.98 -35.03 3.64
C ARG A 148 0.60 -35.12 3.00
N GLN A 149 -0.04 -33.98 2.74
CA GLN A 149 -1.39 -33.90 2.17
C GLN A 149 -1.42 -34.16 0.65
N PHE A 150 -0.44 -33.63 -0.09
CA PHE A 150 -0.49 -33.60 -1.56
C PHE A 150 0.59 -34.46 -2.25
N GLN A 151 1.53 -35.04 -1.51
CA GLN A 151 2.66 -35.85 -2.01
C GLN A 151 3.55 -35.10 -3.04
N ARG A 152 3.54 -33.76 -2.96
CA ARG A 152 4.34 -32.84 -3.76
C ARG A 152 4.54 -31.54 -2.98
N TYR A 153 5.50 -30.72 -3.38
CA TYR A 153 5.62 -29.34 -2.89
C TYR A 153 4.79 -28.38 -3.75
N PRO A 154 4.34 -27.23 -3.20
CA PRO A 154 3.55 -26.27 -3.95
C PRO A 154 4.42 -25.48 -4.93
N ASP A 155 3.87 -25.16 -6.09
CA ASP A 155 4.56 -24.32 -7.08
C ASP A 155 4.45 -22.82 -6.76
N PHE A 156 3.51 -22.44 -5.89
CA PHE A 156 3.28 -21.07 -5.49
C PHE A 156 3.03 -20.90 -3.99
N THR A 157 3.32 -19.70 -3.50
CA THR A 157 3.07 -19.28 -2.12
C THR A 157 2.45 -17.89 -2.10
N VAL A 158 1.82 -17.53 -0.99
CA VAL A 158 1.21 -16.21 -0.77
C VAL A 158 1.67 -15.70 0.59
N ALA A 159 2.06 -14.44 0.69
CA ALA A 159 2.23 -13.74 1.95
C ALA A 159 2.03 -12.24 1.70
N TRP A 160 1.41 -11.53 2.65
CA TRP A 160 1.29 -10.08 2.51
C TRP A 160 2.63 -9.36 2.62
N MET A 161 3.52 -9.89 3.46
CA MET A 161 4.93 -9.50 3.48
C MET A 161 5.83 -10.74 3.53
N ILE A 162 6.97 -10.64 2.86
CA ILE A 162 8.02 -11.64 2.90
C ILE A 162 9.37 -10.95 2.82
N ASP A 163 10.41 -11.53 3.43
CA ASP A 163 11.81 -11.11 3.25
C ASP A 163 12.48 -11.87 2.09
N SER A 164 13.50 -11.24 1.52
CA SER A 164 14.34 -11.76 0.43
C SER A 164 15.00 -13.08 0.78
N TRP A 165 15.41 -13.28 2.05
CA TRP A 165 15.98 -14.56 2.50
C TRP A 165 14.94 -15.67 2.44
N SER A 166 13.74 -15.47 3.00
CA SER A 166 12.64 -16.45 2.94
C SER A 166 12.24 -16.74 1.51
N LEU A 167 12.08 -15.70 0.68
CA LEU A 167 11.71 -15.86 -0.73
C LEU A 167 12.75 -16.68 -1.50
N ALA A 168 14.04 -16.43 -1.27
CA ALA A 168 15.13 -17.22 -1.86
C ALA A 168 15.13 -18.67 -1.34
N TYR A 169 14.86 -18.88 -0.05
CA TYR A 169 14.77 -20.21 0.55
C TYR A 169 13.63 -21.04 -0.07
N LEU A 170 12.44 -20.45 -0.23
CA LEU A 170 11.28 -21.06 -0.90
C LEU A 170 11.62 -21.50 -2.33
N ALA A 171 12.22 -20.61 -3.12
CA ALA A 171 12.55 -20.88 -4.52
C ALA A 171 13.65 -21.96 -4.69
N ARG A 172 14.66 -21.96 -3.81
CA ARG A 172 15.83 -22.84 -3.90
C ARG A 172 15.61 -24.21 -3.28
N GLN A 173 14.98 -24.29 -2.10
CA GLN A 173 14.77 -25.56 -1.40
C GLN A 173 13.51 -26.28 -1.84
N TYR A 174 12.40 -25.55 -1.98
CA TYR A 174 11.11 -26.15 -2.28
C TYR A 174 10.68 -26.01 -3.74
N GLY A 175 11.47 -25.31 -4.56
CA GLY A 175 11.20 -25.18 -5.99
C GLY A 175 10.04 -24.25 -6.32
N VAL A 176 9.59 -23.41 -5.38
CA VAL A 176 8.52 -22.43 -5.61
C VAL A 176 8.88 -21.52 -6.79
N ARG A 177 7.91 -21.23 -7.66
CA ARG A 177 8.09 -20.43 -8.88
C ARG A 177 7.21 -19.19 -8.94
N VAL A 178 6.18 -19.10 -8.12
CA VAL A 178 5.35 -17.90 -7.99
C VAL A 178 5.18 -17.53 -6.52
N HIS A 179 5.29 -16.24 -6.22
CA HIS A 179 4.90 -15.69 -4.93
C HIS A 179 3.91 -14.55 -5.15
N GLU A 180 2.73 -14.65 -4.55
CA GLU A 180 1.79 -13.54 -4.46
C GLU A 180 2.16 -12.66 -3.27
N LEU A 181 2.23 -11.35 -3.53
CA LEU A 181 2.57 -10.31 -2.57
C LEU A 181 1.45 -9.26 -2.53
N THR A 182 1.32 -8.51 -1.43
CA THR A 182 0.30 -7.46 -1.31
C THR A 182 0.41 -6.38 -2.39
N LYS A 183 -0.75 -5.79 -2.70
CA LYS A 183 -0.97 -4.60 -3.55
C LYS A 183 -0.12 -3.43 -3.12
N GLU A 184 0.00 -2.46 -4.03
CA GLU A 184 0.56 -1.17 -3.68
C GLU A 184 -0.33 -0.49 -2.64
N GLN A 185 0.19 -0.34 -1.42
CA GLN A 185 -0.50 0.27 -0.30
C GLN A 185 0.48 1.01 0.60
N PHE A 186 -0.01 2.07 1.24
CA PHE A 186 0.76 2.90 2.15
C PHE A 186 0.00 3.08 3.46
N GLU A 187 0.49 2.45 4.53
CA GLU A 187 -0.10 2.51 5.89
C GLU A 187 -1.61 2.14 5.96
N THR A 188 -2.13 1.36 5.00
CA THR A 188 -3.51 0.83 5.04
C THR A 188 -3.67 -0.19 6.18
N ASP A 189 -2.64 -1.02 6.39
CA ASP A 189 -2.50 -1.97 7.49
C ASP A 189 -1.32 -1.57 8.41
N ASP A 190 -0.92 -2.46 9.31
CA ASP A 190 0.37 -2.40 10.03
C ASP A 190 1.59 -2.66 9.11
N TYR A 191 1.43 -2.47 7.80
CA TYR A 191 2.52 -2.56 6.84
C TYR A 191 2.31 -1.76 5.55
N THR A 192 3.43 -1.35 4.97
CA THR A 192 3.53 -0.58 3.72
C THR A 192 4.33 -1.34 2.68
N LEU A 193 3.81 -1.44 1.46
CA LEU A 193 4.55 -1.96 0.29
C LEU A 193 4.33 -0.98 -0.87
N TYR A 194 5.28 -0.09 -1.09
CA TYR A 194 5.08 1.08 -1.95
C TYR A 194 6.29 1.28 -2.86
N GLY A 195 6.06 1.63 -4.12
CA GLY A 195 7.17 1.97 -5.01
C GLY A 195 7.65 0.86 -5.95
N GLY A 196 7.15 -0.37 -5.80
CA GLY A 196 7.51 -1.51 -6.64
C GLY A 196 6.81 -1.54 -8.00
N ILE A 197 6.96 -2.64 -8.74
CA ILE A 197 6.15 -2.93 -9.93
C ILE A 197 4.81 -3.50 -9.49
N PHE A 198 3.71 -3.01 -10.06
CA PHE A 198 2.35 -3.52 -9.85
C PHE A 198 1.67 -3.79 -11.20
N ASN A 199 0.60 -4.59 -11.20
CA ASN A 199 -0.13 -5.08 -12.38
C ASN A 199 0.72 -5.81 -13.47
N ILE A 200 2.04 -5.96 -13.27
CA ILE A 200 2.94 -6.73 -14.13
C ILE A 200 3.79 -7.63 -13.22
N PRO A 201 3.88 -8.95 -13.49
CA PRO A 201 4.77 -9.85 -12.77
C PRO A 201 6.23 -9.53 -13.02
N TYR A 202 7.09 -9.77 -12.03
CA TYR A 202 8.53 -9.50 -12.14
C TYR A 202 9.35 -10.52 -11.37
N ARG A 203 10.64 -10.66 -11.75
CA ARG A 203 11.62 -11.37 -10.93
C ARG A 203 12.17 -10.39 -9.89
N PRO A 204 12.06 -10.68 -8.59
CA PRO A 204 12.63 -9.83 -7.56
C PRO A 204 14.16 -9.95 -7.55
N SER A 205 14.84 -8.91 -7.11
CA SER A 205 16.26 -8.95 -6.82
C SER A 205 16.54 -9.93 -5.67
N LEU A 206 17.80 -10.37 -5.57
CA LEU A 206 18.22 -11.22 -4.46
C LEU A 206 18.26 -10.49 -3.12
N SER A 207 18.24 -9.15 -3.15
CA SER A 207 18.44 -8.31 -1.97
C SER A 207 17.18 -7.62 -1.48
N HIS A 208 16.07 -7.60 -2.25
CA HIS A 208 14.86 -6.89 -1.85
C HIS A 208 13.62 -7.37 -2.64
N PRO A 209 12.54 -7.83 -1.97
CA PRO A 209 11.37 -8.42 -2.65
C PRO A 209 10.60 -7.48 -3.60
N LEU A 210 10.54 -6.17 -3.29
CA LEU A 210 9.87 -5.17 -4.16
C LEU A 210 10.72 -4.62 -5.32
N ILE A 211 12.03 -4.85 -5.32
CA ILE A 211 12.91 -4.30 -6.35
C ILE A 211 13.11 -5.40 -7.40
N PRO A 212 12.81 -5.14 -8.69
CA PRO A 212 13.01 -6.13 -9.73
C PRO A 212 14.49 -6.30 -10.06
N ASP A 213 14.87 -7.50 -10.51
CA ASP A 213 16.11 -7.74 -11.26
C ASP A 213 15.82 -8.68 -12.42
N PHE A 214 15.69 -8.11 -13.62
CA PHE A 214 15.32 -8.86 -14.81
C PHE A 214 16.47 -9.72 -15.37
N LYS A 215 17.72 -9.45 -14.97
CA LYS A 215 18.91 -10.15 -15.47
C LYS A 215 19.35 -11.26 -14.52
N ASN A 216 19.48 -10.96 -13.23
CA ASN A 216 20.04 -11.86 -12.21
C ASN A 216 19.09 -12.11 -11.03
N GLY A 217 17.83 -11.70 -11.14
CA GLY A 217 16.83 -11.89 -10.10
C GLY A 217 16.55 -13.36 -9.79
N LEU A 218 15.82 -13.56 -8.69
CA LEU A 218 15.46 -14.89 -8.23
C LEU A 218 14.67 -15.63 -9.31
N ASN A 219 14.87 -16.94 -9.44
CA ASN A 219 14.13 -17.78 -10.38
C ASN A 219 12.71 -18.09 -9.88
N LEU A 220 11.92 -17.03 -9.70
CA LEU A 220 10.56 -16.99 -9.21
C LEU A 220 9.93 -15.67 -9.69
N LEU A 221 8.62 -15.67 -9.95
CA LEU A 221 7.86 -14.44 -10.22
C LEU A 221 7.15 -13.96 -8.96
N VAL A 222 7.33 -12.69 -8.65
CA VAL A 222 6.45 -11.97 -7.73
C VAL A 222 5.28 -11.42 -8.54
N MET A 223 4.07 -11.65 -8.05
CA MET A 223 2.83 -11.08 -8.58
C MET A 223 2.15 -10.30 -7.45
N ARG A 224 1.78 -9.05 -7.69
CA ARG A 224 1.11 -8.26 -6.67
C ARG A 224 -0.39 -8.45 -6.80
N GLN A 225 -1.02 -9.03 -5.79
CA GLN A 225 -2.48 -8.97 -5.63
C GLN A 225 -2.83 -7.51 -5.49
N THR A 226 -3.80 -6.91 -6.14
CA THR A 226 -4.69 -7.37 -7.20
C THR A 226 -4.65 -6.27 -8.29
N ILE A 227 -5.50 -6.31 -9.32
CA ILE A 227 -5.57 -5.21 -10.29
C ILE A 227 -5.74 -3.88 -9.56
N SER A 228 -4.78 -2.98 -9.71
CA SER A 228 -4.83 -1.63 -9.14
C SER A 228 -5.21 -0.61 -10.21
N ASP A 229 -6.09 0.34 -9.88
CA ASP A 229 -6.44 1.47 -10.75
C ASP A 229 -5.20 2.34 -10.98
N LEU A 230 -4.79 2.48 -12.23
CA LEU A 230 -3.54 3.15 -12.62
C LEU A 230 -3.49 4.63 -12.22
N THR A 231 -4.66 5.26 -12.06
CA THR A 231 -4.76 6.68 -11.74
C THR A 231 -5.13 6.90 -10.28
N LYS A 232 -6.13 6.18 -9.77
CA LYS A 232 -6.74 6.47 -8.46
C LYS A 232 -6.09 5.77 -7.29
N ASN A 233 -5.40 4.64 -7.50
CA ASN A 233 -4.76 3.93 -6.40
C ASN A 233 -3.50 4.64 -5.89
N TYR A 234 -2.83 5.42 -6.74
CA TYR A 234 -1.59 6.11 -6.40
C TYR A 234 -1.81 7.15 -5.28
N GLY A 235 -1.16 6.92 -4.13
CA GLY A 235 -1.28 7.81 -2.97
C GLY A 235 -2.58 7.67 -2.18
N SER A 236 -3.42 6.69 -2.52
CA SER A 236 -4.64 6.39 -1.78
C SER A 236 -4.28 5.75 -0.43
N TYR A 237 -4.83 6.30 0.66
CA TYR A 237 -4.62 5.77 2.00
C TYR A 237 -5.49 4.52 2.28
N ASP A 238 -6.75 4.55 1.84
CA ASP A 238 -7.74 3.50 2.13
C ASP A 238 -7.70 2.33 1.13
N SER A 239 -6.81 2.37 0.12
CA SER A 239 -6.64 1.34 -0.92
C SER A 239 -7.94 0.91 -1.63
N PHE A 240 -8.95 1.78 -1.72
CA PHE A 240 -10.25 1.43 -2.31
C PHE A 240 -10.23 1.10 -3.80
N TYR A 241 -9.23 1.59 -4.53
CA TYR A 241 -9.22 1.58 -6.00
C TYR A 241 -8.47 0.37 -6.55
N THR A 242 -8.93 -0.82 -6.18
CA THR A 242 -8.43 -2.10 -6.69
C THR A 242 -9.58 -3.04 -7.04
N SER A 243 -9.28 -4.18 -7.68
CA SER A 243 -10.28 -5.22 -7.93
C SER A 243 -10.57 -6.14 -6.73
N GLN A 244 -9.96 -5.93 -5.56
CA GLN A 244 -10.29 -6.72 -4.36
C GLN A 244 -11.70 -6.34 -3.91
N THR A 245 -12.56 -7.34 -3.70
CA THR A 245 -13.98 -7.08 -3.48
C THR A 245 -14.25 -6.25 -2.22
N ASN A 246 -13.55 -6.53 -1.13
CA ASN A 246 -13.67 -5.79 0.12
C ASN A 246 -13.15 -4.34 0.01
N ASP A 247 -12.17 -4.06 -0.84
CA ASP A 247 -11.65 -2.70 -1.06
C ASP A 247 -12.71 -1.79 -1.69
N TYR A 248 -13.09 -2.03 -2.95
CA TYR A 248 -13.92 -1.09 -3.69
C TYR A 248 -15.35 -1.06 -3.16
N ARG A 249 -15.87 -2.18 -2.61
CA ARG A 249 -17.19 -2.20 -1.98
C ARG A 249 -17.25 -1.43 -0.67
N SER A 250 -16.10 -1.19 -0.03
CA SER A 250 -16.01 -0.34 1.16
C SER A 250 -15.88 1.15 0.83
N HIS A 251 -15.72 1.51 -0.45
CA HIS A 251 -15.64 2.90 -0.88
C HIS A 251 -16.96 3.65 -0.54
N PRO A 252 -16.90 4.86 0.05
CA PRO A 252 -18.09 5.62 0.46
C PRO A 252 -19.10 5.91 -0.66
N ASP A 253 -18.62 6.11 -1.88
CA ASP A 253 -19.47 6.32 -3.08
C ASP A 253 -20.20 5.06 -3.56
N GLY A 254 -19.94 3.90 -2.95
CA GLY A 254 -20.66 2.65 -3.22
C GLY A 254 -20.30 1.96 -4.53
N LEU A 255 -19.02 1.99 -4.93
CA LEU A 255 -18.51 1.31 -6.13
C LEU A 255 -18.92 -0.15 -6.14
N ASP A 256 -19.34 -0.70 -7.28
CA ASP A 256 -19.92 -2.05 -7.42
C ASP A 256 -19.27 -2.82 -8.58
N ILE A 257 -19.93 -3.88 -9.05
CA ILE A 257 -19.41 -4.75 -10.11
C ILE A 257 -19.06 -3.97 -11.38
N HIS A 258 -19.74 -2.88 -11.69
CA HIS A 258 -19.44 -2.07 -12.86
C HIS A 258 -18.08 -1.37 -12.77
N TYR A 259 -17.65 -1.00 -11.56
CA TYR A 259 -16.29 -0.52 -11.34
C TYR A 259 -15.27 -1.61 -11.66
N PHE A 260 -15.51 -2.83 -11.19
CA PHE A 260 -14.66 -3.98 -11.51
C PHE A 260 -14.62 -4.27 -13.02
N GLU A 261 -15.77 -4.30 -13.69
CA GLU A 261 -15.87 -4.54 -15.13
C GLU A 261 -15.07 -3.50 -15.93
N GLN A 262 -15.15 -2.23 -15.53
CA GLN A 262 -14.36 -1.15 -16.14
C GLN A 262 -12.86 -1.37 -15.90
N LEU A 263 -12.46 -1.64 -14.66
CA LEU A 263 -11.06 -1.85 -14.29
C LEU A 263 -10.44 -3.07 -15.01
N PHE A 264 -11.20 -4.16 -15.13
CA PHE A 264 -10.77 -5.34 -15.89
C PHE A 264 -10.65 -5.03 -17.40
N THR A 265 -11.62 -4.29 -17.96
CA THR A 265 -11.59 -3.85 -19.37
C THR A 265 -10.38 -2.96 -19.65
N GLU A 266 -10.06 -2.02 -18.76
CA GLU A 266 -8.85 -1.19 -18.83
C GLU A 266 -7.57 -2.03 -18.81
N THR A 267 -7.56 -3.09 -18.02
CA THR A 267 -6.43 -4.02 -17.95
C THR A 267 -6.30 -4.85 -19.24
N GLN A 268 -7.41 -5.23 -19.86
CA GLN A 268 -7.42 -5.91 -21.17
C GLN A 268 -6.90 -5.03 -22.31
N GLN A 269 -7.07 -3.72 -22.19
CA GLN A 269 -6.66 -2.74 -23.22
C GLN A 269 -5.16 -2.39 -23.17
N GLN A 270 -4.42 -2.88 -22.17
CA GLN A 270 -2.96 -2.74 -22.13
C GLN A 270 -2.30 -3.47 -23.30
N THR A 271 -1.03 -3.13 -23.61
CA THR A 271 -0.31 -3.87 -24.65
C THR A 271 -0.20 -5.35 -24.29
N ARG A 272 -0.18 -6.20 -25.33
CA ARG A 272 -0.17 -7.67 -25.17
C ARG A 272 0.88 -8.17 -24.18
N ALA A 273 2.05 -7.55 -24.14
CA ALA A 273 3.14 -7.98 -23.26
C ALA A 273 2.95 -7.54 -21.79
N ASN A 274 2.10 -6.55 -21.54
CA ASN A 274 1.88 -5.94 -20.24
C ASN A 274 0.49 -6.27 -19.65
N ALA A 275 -0.45 -6.78 -20.46
CA ALA A 275 -1.78 -7.18 -20.02
C ALA A 275 -1.74 -8.44 -19.12
N PHE A 276 -1.95 -8.23 -17.82
CA PHE A 276 -2.02 -9.27 -16.80
C PHE A 276 -3.04 -8.90 -15.73
N ALA A 277 -3.83 -9.88 -15.30
CA ALA A 277 -4.77 -9.72 -14.19
C ALA A 277 -4.50 -10.77 -13.11
N LEU A 278 -4.36 -10.32 -11.86
CA LEU A 278 -4.38 -11.16 -10.67
C LEU A 278 -5.56 -10.76 -9.80
N LEU A 279 -6.37 -11.73 -9.38
CA LEU A 279 -7.51 -11.54 -8.50
C LEU A 279 -7.50 -12.60 -7.41
N GLY A 280 -8.22 -12.34 -6.34
CA GLY A 280 -8.32 -13.22 -5.19
C GLY A 280 -9.23 -12.65 -4.13
N LEU A 281 -9.74 -13.51 -3.26
CA LEU A 281 -10.40 -13.10 -2.04
C LEU A 281 -9.98 -14.03 -0.90
N GLU A 282 -9.81 -13.46 0.29
CA GLU A 282 -9.67 -14.21 1.52
C GLU A 282 -11.02 -14.80 1.93
N ASN A 283 -11.05 -16.04 2.40
CA ASN A 283 -12.25 -16.63 2.98
C ASN A 283 -12.57 -16.08 4.39
N SER A 284 -12.18 -14.86 4.74
CA SER A 284 -12.35 -14.28 6.08
C SER A 284 -13.83 -14.01 6.42
N THR A 285 -14.13 -13.38 7.56
CA THR A 285 -15.50 -12.91 7.88
C THR A 285 -16.11 -12.04 6.77
N GLU A 286 -15.28 -11.39 5.96
CA GLU A 286 -15.68 -10.55 4.82
C GLU A 286 -16.33 -11.38 3.70
N TRP A 287 -16.03 -12.68 3.59
CA TRP A 287 -16.68 -13.57 2.63
C TRP A 287 -18.20 -13.50 2.71
N GLN A 288 -18.76 -13.52 3.92
CA GLN A 288 -20.22 -13.46 4.11
C GLN A 288 -20.82 -12.15 3.59
N GLN A 289 -20.06 -11.05 3.65
CA GLN A 289 -20.49 -9.74 3.20
C GLN A 289 -20.34 -9.56 1.69
N TYR A 290 -19.27 -10.09 1.09
CA TYR A 290 -18.90 -9.81 -0.30
C TYR A 290 -19.08 -10.99 -1.25
N ARG A 291 -19.59 -12.14 -0.78
CA ARG A 291 -19.81 -13.36 -1.57
C ARG A 291 -20.46 -13.12 -2.93
N GLU A 292 -21.61 -12.45 -2.96
CA GLU A 292 -22.36 -12.27 -4.22
C GLU A 292 -21.62 -11.39 -5.22
N GLU A 293 -20.91 -10.38 -4.72
CA GLU A 293 -20.09 -9.50 -5.52
C GLU A 293 -18.88 -10.25 -6.10
N TYR A 294 -18.19 -11.05 -5.29
CA TYR A 294 -17.06 -11.86 -5.76
C TYR A 294 -17.50 -12.93 -6.77
N LEU A 295 -18.64 -13.58 -6.54
CA LEU A 295 -19.24 -14.49 -7.52
C LEU A 295 -19.61 -13.76 -8.83
N ALA A 296 -20.04 -12.51 -8.77
CA ALA A 296 -20.29 -11.69 -9.95
C ALA A 296 -18.99 -11.41 -10.72
N GLN A 297 -17.87 -11.11 -10.03
CA GLN A 297 -16.56 -10.96 -10.68
C GLN A 297 -16.14 -12.23 -11.42
N LEU A 298 -16.24 -13.40 -10.76
CA LEU A 298 -15.86 -14.68 -11.36
C LEU A 298 -16.77 -15.06 -12.54
N ARG A 299 -18.07 -14.80 -12.45
CA ARG A 299 -19.02 -14.97 -13.57
C ARG A 299 -18.65 -14.08 -14.74
N TYR A 300 -18.33 -12.81 -14.50
CA TYR A 300 -17.89 -11.88 -15.54
C TYR A 300 -16.62 -12.39 -16.24
N ILE A 301 -15.60 -12.82 -15.48
CA ILE A 301 -14.37 -13.41 -16.04
C ILE A 301 -14.69 -14.66 -16.86
N SER A 302 -15.57 -15.54 -16.38
CA SER A 302 -16.02 -16.72 -17.12
C SER A 302 -16.64 -16.37 -18.47
N GLU A 303 -17.44 -15.30 -18.53
CA GLU A 303 -17.96 -14.78 -19.80
C GLU A 303 -16.85 -14.22 -20.71
N GLN A 304 -15.84 -13.53 -20.16
CA GLN A 304 -14.67 -13.09 -20.94
C GLN A 304 -13.85 -14.27 -21.49
N VAL A 305 -13.76 -15.38 -20.75
CA VAL A 305 -13.14 -16.62 -21.23
C VAL A 305 -13.93 -17.22 -22.38
N LYS A 306 -15.26 -17.31 -22.27
CA LYS A 306 -16.14 -17.79 -23.36
C LYS A 306 -16.03 -16.92 -24.62
N ASN A 307 -15.89 -15.61 -24.43
CA ASN A 307 -15.72 -14.63 -25.51
C ASN A 307 -14.28 -14.58 -26.07
N GLN A 308 -13.36 -15.39 -25.55
CA GLN A 308 -11.95 -15.42 -25.95
C GLN A 308 -11.22 -14.08 -25.76
N THR A 309 -11.70 -13.24 -24.83
CA THR A 309 -11.06 -11.98 -24.44
C THR A 309 -10.24 -12.11 -23.16
N ALA A 310 -10.36 -13.23 -22.44
CA ALA A 310 -9.54 -13.60 -21.29
C ALA A 310 -9.19 -15.10 -21.28
N ARG A 311 -8.13 -15.46 -20.56
CA ARG A 311 -7.75 -16.85 -20.23
C ARG A 311 -7.40 -16.91 -18.77
N VAL A 312 -7.98 -17.83 -18.02
CA VAL A 312 -7.55 -18.08 -16.65
C VAL A 312 -6.49 -19.18 -16.66
N LEU A 313 -5.37 -18.96 -15.98
CA LEU A 313 -4.24 -19.87 -15.88
C LEU A 313 -3.95 -20.16 -14.40
N THR A 314 -3.47 -21.37 -14.10
CA THR A 314 -2.86 -21.63 -12.80
C THR A 314 -1.57 -20.80 -12.66
N PRO A 315 -1.15 -20.43 -11.43
CA PRO A 315 0.10 -19.69 -11.21
C PRO A 315 1.31 -20.30 -11.92
N PHE A 316 1.48 -21.62 -11.88
CA PHE A 316 2.61 -22.30 -12.54
C PHE A 316 2.49 -22.31 -14.06
N ALA A 317 1.28 -22.47 -14.62
CA ALA A 317 1.06 -22.35 -16.06
C ALA A 317 1.41 -20.94 -16.55
N PHE A 318 0.97 -19.91 -15.82
CA PHE A 318 1.35 -18.53 -16.10
C PHE A 318 2.87 -18.34 -16.04
N TYR A 319 3.53 -18.83 -14.98
CA TYR A 319 4.99 -18.76 -14.86
C TYR A 319 5.69 -19.34 -16.08
N ASN A 320 5.31 -20.55 -16.51
CA ASN A 320 5.92 -21.20 -17.67
C ASN A 320 5.70 -20.40 -18.96
N GLU A 321 4.51 -19.84 -19.17
CA GLU A 321 4.26 -18.97 -20.32
C GLU A 321 5.09 -17.68 -20.26
N TYR A 322 5.19 -17.06 -19.08
CA TYR A 322 5.89 -15.80 -18.89
C TYR A 322 7.39 -15.95 -19.10
N VAL A 323 8.03 -16.95 -18.49
CA VAL A 323 9.50 -17.10 -18.57
C VAL A 323 10.00 -17.62 -19.91
N ASN A 324 9.15 -18.30 -20.68
CA ASN A 324 9.48 -18.78 -22.03
C ASN A 324 9.33 -17.67 -23.09
N LYS A 325 8.59 -16.60 -22.78
CA LYS A 325 8.53 -15.41 -23.64
C LYS A 325 9.80 -14.59 -23.43
N LYS A 326 10.53 -14.32 -24.51
CA LYS A 326 11.57 -13.28 -24.47
C LYS A 326 10.89 -11.94 -24.29
N GLN A 327 11.24 -11.22 -23.24
CA GLN A 327 10.73 -9.87 -22.99
C GLN A 327 11.46 -8.87 -23.88
N GLU A 328 11.01 -8.77 -25.12
CA GLU A 328 11.53 -7.84 -26.13
C GLU A 328 10.76 -6.50 -26.15
N SER A 329 9.61 -6.45 -25.48
CA SER A 329 8.74 -5.28 -25.35
C SER A 329 9.06 -4.42 -24.13
N ALA A 330 8.62 -3.17 -24.19
CA ALA A 330 8.65 -2.26 -23.05
C ALA A 330 7.66 -2.71 -21.97
N ARG A 331 7.99 -2.44 -20.71
CA ARG A 331 7.07 -2.67 -19.57
C ARG A 331 6.46 -1.34 -19.17
N TYR A 332 5.19 -1.16 -19.51
CA TYR A 332 4.46 0.04 -19.16
C TYR A 332 2.96 -0.22 -19.04
N LEU A 333 2.25 0.67 -18.36
CA LEU A 333 0.81 0.66 -18.19
C LEU A 333 0.25 2.03 -18.51
N VAL A 334 -0.92 2.08 -19.15
CA VAL A 334 -1.55 3.32 -19.62
C VAL A 334 -3.00 3.35 -19.15
N ALA A 335 -3.37 4.40 -18.43
CA ALA A 335 -4.78 4.62 -18.09
C ALA A 335 -5.58 5.05 -19.32
N ASN A 336 -6.88 4.77 -19.30
CA ASN A 336 -7.78 5.22 -20.35
C ASN A 336 -7.73 6.74 -20.53
N GLY A 337 -7.46 7.17 -21.76
CA GLY A 337 -7.40 8.58 -22.15
C GLY A 337 -5.99 9.18 -22.26
N PHE A 338 -4.95 8.48 -21.83
CA PHE A 338 -3.58 8.98 -21.98
C PHE A 338 -3.13 8.90 -23.46
N PRO A 339 -2.43 9.92 -24.02
CA PRO A 339 -1.79 11.07 -23.35
C PRO A 339 -2.63 12.34 -23.20
N GLN A 340 -3.94 12.30 -23.47
CA GLN A 340 -4.83 13.47 -23.32
C GLN A 340 -5.35 13.65 -21.89
N SER A 341 -5.47 12.57 -21.12
CA SER A 341 -5.84 12.55 -19.70
C SER A 341 -5.26 11.30 -19.02
N GLY A 342 -5.33 11.22 -17.69
CA GLY A 342 -4.87 10.02 -16.97
C GLY A 342 -3.34 9.90 -16.89
N THR A 343 -2.85 8.66 -16.87
CA THR A 343 -1.48 8.34 -16.44
C THR A 343 -0.79 7.33 -17.35
N LEU A 344 0.54 7.43 -17.39
CA LEU A 344 1.46 6.42 -17.93
C LEU A 344 2.40 5.99 -16.80
N TRP A 345 2.57 4.69 -16.64
CA TRP A 345 3.59 4.08 -15.79
C TRP A 345 4.62 3.36 -16.65
N TYR A 346 5.90 3.67 -16.50
CA TYR A 346 6.99 2.97 -17.16
C TYR A 346 7.85 2.24 -16.13
N PHE A 347 8.20 0.98 -16.41
CA PHE A 347 9.04 0.13 -15.55
C PHE A 347 10.32 -0.28 -16.30
N GLY A 348 11.35 0.56 -16.19
CA GLY A 348 12.68 0.30 -16.73
C GLY A 348 13.39 -0.87 -16.03
N ASP A 349 14.66 -1.07 -16.37
CA ASP A 349 15.56 -2.02 -15.68
C ASP A 349 16.11 -1.42 -14.37
N THR A 350 16.28 -0.10 -14.29
CA THR A 350 16.89 0.58 -13.13
C THR A 350 15.96 1.56 -12.42
N TYR A 351 14.74 1.78 -12.92
CA TYR A 351 13.81 2.75 -12.35
C TYR A 351 12.35 2.47 -12.74
N ARG A 352 11.42 3.08 -12.00
CA ARG A 352 10.05 3.32 -12.47
C ARG A 352 9.79 4.81 -12.60
N ALA A 353 8.92 5.18 -13.52
CA ALA A 353 8.44 6.54 -13.70
C ALA A 353 6.93 6.58 -13.91
N ARG A 354 6.26 7.61 -13.39
CA ARG A 354 4.85 7.93 -13.65
C ARG A 354 4.74 9.29 -14.29
N LEU A 355 4.08 9.36 -15.43
CA LEU A 355 3.61 10.60 -16.02
C LEU A 355 2.10 10.74 -15.79
N GLU A 356 1.67 11.96 -15.52
CA GLU A 356 0.26 12.32 -15.39
C GLU A 356 -0.02 13.58 -16.20
N VAL A 357 -1.20 13.64 -16.81
CA VAL A 357 -1.65 14.81 -17.56
C VAL A 357 -2.31 15.79 -16.60
N TRP A 358 -1.69 16.96 -16.39
CA TRP A 358 -2.22 18.09 -15.63
C TRP A 358 -2.66 19.20 -16.60
N PRO A 359 -3.46 20.20 -16.16
CA PRO A 359 -3.91 21.30 -17.02
C PRO A 359 -2.77 22.06 -17.73
N GLU A 360 -1.61 22.14 -17.11
CA GLU A 360 -0.42 22.80 -17.64
C GLU A 360 0.47 21.91 -18.52
N GLY A 361 0.17 20.61 -18.65
CA GLY A 361 0.90 19.66 -19.48
C GLY A 361 1.18 18.33 -18.80
N ILE A 362 2.14 17.58 -19.36
CA ILE A 362 2.55 16.27 -18.85
C ILE A 362 3.61 16.45 -17.76
N VAL A 363 3.32 15.89 -16.58
CA VAL A 363 4.14 16.03 -15.38
C VAL A 363 4.66 14.67 -14.93
N LEU A 364 5.96 14.59 -14.67
CA LEU A 364 6.59 13.49 -13.97
C LEU A 364 6.25 13.58 -12.48
N THR A 365 5.48 12.59 -12.00
CA THR A 365 4.84 12.60 -10.67
C THR A 365 5.30 11.47 -9.76
N ASP A 366 5.94 10.44 -10.29
CA ASP A 366 6.65 9.42 -9.52
C ASP A 366 7.93 9.09 -10.28
N LEU A 367 9.05 9.00 -9.57
CA LEU A 367 10.31 8.51 -10.12
C LEU A 367 11.06 7.79 -9.00
N ARG A 368 11.28 6.49 -9.17
CA ARG A 368 11.96 5.67 -8.15
C ARG A 368 13.06 4.85 -8.74
N LEU A 369 14.04 4.56 -7.90
CA LEU A 369 15.26 3.89 -8.26
C LEU A 369 15.18 2.40 -7.86
N PHE A 370 15.33 1.52 -8.85
CA PHE A 370 15.56 0.09 -8.62
C PHE A 370 17.05 -0.15 -8.33
N ALA A 371 17.50 0.33 -7.18
CA ALA A 371 18.88 0.15 -6.73
C ALA A 371 19.07 -1.13 -5.91
N ASN A 372 20.33 -1.46 -5.63
CA ASN A 372 20.69 -2.52 -4.70
C ASN A 372 20.48 -2.07 -3.24
N LEU A 373 19.22 -1.82 -2.87
CA LEU A 373 18.80 -1.59 -1.48
C LEU A 373 18.82 -2.94 -0.75
N PRO A 374 19.51 -3.05 0.40
CA PRO A 374 19.39 -4.23 1.25
C PRO A 374 18.00 -4.32 1.86
N ASP A 375 17.47 -5.53 1.95
CA ASP A 375 16.21 -5.82 2.62
C ASP A 375 16.28 -5.40 4.11
N PRO A 376 15.40 -4.50 4.57
CA PRO A 376 15.36 -4.06 5.98
C PRO A 376 15.01 -5.20 6.95
N TYR A 377 14.44 -6.30 6.47
CA TYR A 377 14.03 -7.46 7.25
C TYR A 377 14.89 -8.70 6.98
N MET A 378 16.16 -8.52 6.61
CA MET A 378 17.16 -9.58 6.75
C MET A 378 17.21 -10.11 8.20
N GLU A 379 16.99 -9.23 9.16
CA GLU A 379 16.73 -9.53 10.56
C GLU A 379 15.22 -9.43 10.88
N ALA A 380 14.83 -9.84 12.08
CA ALA A 380 13.43 -9.77 12.51
C ALA A 380 12.95 -8.31 12.62
N ALA A 381 11.74 -8.03 12.14
CA ALA A 381 11.12 -6.72 12.20
C ALA A 381 11.11 -6.18 13.65
N PRO A 382 11.68 -4.98 13.89
CA PRO A 382 11.84 -4.46 15.25
C PRO A 382 10.52 -3.94 15.82
N THR A 383 9.58 -3.57 14.96
CA THR A 383 8.34 -2.87 15.28
C THR A 383 7.10 -3.66 14.89
N ASN A 384 5.95 -3.23 15.41
CA ASN A 384 4.63 -3.72 15.01
C ASN A 384 4.18 -3.22 13.62
N ARG A 385 4.85 -2.19 13.08
CA ARG A 385 4.66 -1.70 11.70
C ARG A 385 5.89 -1.95 10.85
N SER A 386 5.69 -2.28 9.58
CA SER A 386 6.77 -2.58 8.65
C SER A 386 6.62 -1.80 7.33
N TYR A 387 7.72 -1.38 6.72
CA TYR A 387 7.76 -0.61 5.49
C TYR A 387 8.68 -1.28 4.47
N TYR A 388 8.17 -1.46 3.27
CA TYR A 388 8.98 -1.67 2.08
C TYR A 388 8.67 -0.53 1.13
N VAL A 389 9.53 0.49 1.10
CA VAL A 389 9.41 1.57 0.13
C VAL A 389 10.63 1.56 -0.79
N VAL A 390 10.38 1.45 -2.09
CA VAL A 390 11.43 1.59 -3.11
C VAL A 390 11.95 3.04 -3.08
N PRO A 391 13.28 3.27 -3.14
CA PRO A 391 13.85 4.61 -3.05
C PRO A 391 13.25 5.60 -4.06
N ALA A 392 12.56 6.62 -3.56
CA ALA A 392 11.90 7.65 -4.37
C ALA A 392 12.77 8.90 -4.54
N ILE A 393 12.98 9.29 -5.79
CA ILE A 393 13.51 10.61 -6.16
C ILE A 393 12.35 11.61 -6.18
N LEU A 394 11.25 11.20 -6.81
CA LEU A 394 9.99 11.93 -6.88
C LEU A 394 8.84 11.03 -6.44
N ASP A 395 7.94 11.58 -5.64
CA ASP A 395 6.70 10.94 -5.19
C ASP A 395 5.69 12.05 -4.90
N SER A 396 4.93 12.49 -5.91
CA SER A 396 3.93 13.56 -5.77
C SER A 396 2.85 13.27 -4.72
N SER A 397 2.66 12.01 -4.30
CA SER A 397 1.69 11.69 -3.24
C SER A 397 2.22 12.04 -1.84
N GLN A 398 3.55 12.10 -1.68
CA GLN A 398 4.22 12.36 -0.40
C GLN A 398 5.00 13.70 -0.40
N GLN A 399 5.44 14.16 -1.57
CA GLN A 399 6.09 15.45 -1.77
C GLN A 399 5.06 16.53 -2.08
N PHE A 400 4.55 17.13 -1.02
CA PHE A 400 3.61 18.22 -1.11
C PHE A 400 3.89 19.29 -0.05
N VAL A 401 3.32 20.47 -0.29
CA VAL A 401 3.22 21.54 0.71
C VAL A 401 1.76 21.74 1.06
N GLU A 402 1.48 21.91 2.35
CA GLU A 402 0.13 22.21 2.81
C GLU A 402 -0.27 23.64 2.44
N GLN A 403 -1.49 23.83 1.94
CA GLN A 403 -2.04 25.16 1.73
C GLN A 403 -2.65 25.66 3.04
N GLU A 404 -2.33 26.90 3.44
CA GLU A 404 -3.02 27.54 4.56
C GLU A 404 -4.49 27.70 4.22
N SER A 405 -5.37 27.02 4.95
CA SER A 405 -6.82 27.21 4.87
C SER A 405 -7.29 27.82 6.19
N GLU A 406 -7.91 29.01 6.12
CA GLU A 406 -8.56 29.67 7.27
C GLU A 406 -9.83 28.93 7.74
N SER A 407 -10.34 27.95 7.00
CA SER A 407 -11.67 27.36 7.20
C SER A 407 -11.71 25.86 7.50
N LEU A 408 -10.57 25.16 7.45
CA LEU A 408 -10.50 23.74 7.85
C LEU A 408 -9.90 23.65 9.25
N PRO A 409 -10.64 23.14 10.26
CA PRO A 409 -10.05 22.81 11.55
C PRO A 409 -8.81 21.96 11.32
N ARG A 410 -7.73 22.21 12.07
CA ARG A 410 -6.59 21.28 12.16
C ARG A 410 -7.15 19.93 12.60
N PHE A 411 -7.47 19.07 11.63
CA PHE A 411 -7.88 17.70 11.87
C PHE A 411 -6.63 16.98 12.38
N LEU A 412 -6.48 16.97 13.70
CA LEU A 412 -5.56 16.10 14.41
C LEU A 412 -5.90 14.65 14.04
N GLY A 413 -5.06 14.03 13.19
CA GLY A 413 -4.94 12.57 13.15
C GLY A 413 -5.59 11.80 12.00
N HIS A 414 -6.21 12.42 10.99
CA HIS A 414 -6.62 11.69 9.79
C HIS A 414 -5.57 11.78 8.67
N PRO A 415 -5.06 10.64 8.14
CA PRO A 415 -4.07 10.60 7.07
C PRO A 415 -4.64 10.83 5.67
N VAL A 416 -5.97 10.89 5.50
CA VAL A 416 -6.60 11.19 4.21
C VAL A 416 -6.54 12.70 3.95
N ARG A 417 -5.68 13.11 3.01
CA ARG A 417 -5.98 14.26 2.17
C ARG A 417 -6.35 13.72 0.79
N THR A 418 -7.61 13.87 0.40
CA THR A 418 -7.91 14.08 -1.02
C THR A 418 -7.05 15.25 -1.51
N ASP A 419 -6.65 15.33 -2.79
CA ASP A 419 -5.77 16.39 -3.34
C ASP A 419 -6.15 17.86 -2.96
N SER A 420 -7.31 18.07 -2.35
CA SER A 420 -7.72 19.28 -1.65
C SER A 420 -6.73 19.76 -0.56
N GLY A 421 -6.29 21.02 -0.67
CA GLY A 421 -5.52 21.70 0.37
C GLY A 421 -4.03 21.37 0.40
N VAL A 422 -3.51 20.75 -0.67
CA VAL A 422 -2.07 20.53 -0.87
C VAL A 422 -1.65 20.97 -2.26
N THR A 423 -0.41 21.43 -2.38
CA THR A 423 0.24 21.64 -3.67
C THR A 423 1.24 20.50 -3.89
N ARG A 424 0.95 19.62 -4.85
CA ARG A 424 1.79 18.47 -5.20
C ARG A 424 2.98 18.90 -6.05
N PHE A 425 4.13 18.28 -5.77
CA PHE A 425 5.37 18.52 -6.49
C PHE A 425 5.61 17.52 -7.61
N GLY A 426 6.16 17.96 -8.74
CA GLY A 426 6.58 17.13 -9.86
C GLY A 426 7.47 17.90 -10.83
N ILE A 427 7.80 17.31 -11.97
CA ILE A 427 8.55 17.98 -13.05
C ILE A 427 7.70 17.99 -14.31
N ARG A 428 7.24 19.18 -14.73
CA ARG A 428 6.54 19.35 -16.01
C ARG A 428 7.55 19.19 -17.14
N LEU A 429 7.31 18.22 -18.01
CA LEU A 429 8.21 17.85 -19.10
C LEU A 429 7.83 18.50 -20.43
N THR A 430 6.54 18.61 -20.72
CA THR A 430 6.01 19.15 -21.98
C THR A 430 4.59 19.70 -21.79
N PRO A 431 4.15 20.74 -22.53
CA PRO A 431 2.79 21.26 -22.45
C PRO A 431 1.73 20.34 -23.07
N ALA A 432 2.10 19.45 -24.00
CA ALA A 432 1.15 18.53 -24.65
C ALA A 432 1.89 17.36 -25.30
N ALA A 433 1.31 16.15 -25.29
CA ALA A 433 1.67 15.07 -26.21
C ALA A 433 0.40 14.53 -26.87
N VAL A 434 0.53 13.97 -28.08
CA VAL A 434 -0.62 13.50 -28.86
C VAL A 434 -0.65 11.99 -29.02
N SER A 435 0.50 11.31 -28.93
CA SER A 435 0.58 9.86 -29.10
C SER A 435 1.71 9.22 -28.30
N LEU A 436 1.61 7.90 -28.14
CA LEU A 436 2.60 7.03 -27.51
C LEU A 436 2.94 5.89 -28.48
N VAL A 437 4.23 5.60 -28.63
CA VAL A 437 4.78 4.57 -29.52
C VAL A 437 5.71 3.67 -28.71
N GLU A 438 5.56 2.35 -28.86
CA GLU A 438 6.48 1.35 -28.31
C GLU A 438 7.54 1.00 -29.37
N GLU A 439 8.82 1.05 -29.01
CA GLU A 439 9.94 0.66 -29.87
C GLU A 439 10.86 -0.30 -29.10
N GLY A 440 10.64 -1.61 -29.29
CA GLY A 440 11.36 -2.62 -28.52
C GLY A 440 11.10 -2.46 -27.02
N ARG A 441 12.15 -2.23 -26.23
CA ARG A 441 12.04 -2.07 -24.76
C ARG A 441 11.78 -0.61 -24.32
N SER A 442 11.56 0.27 -25.28
CA SER A 442 11.51 1.71 -25.08
C SER A 442 10.12 2.26 -25.42
N VAL A 443 9.75 3.37 -24.79
CA VAL A 443 8.45 4.03 -25.00
C VAL A 443 8.67 5.49 -25.33
N ILE A 444 8.07 5.95 -26.43
CA ILE A 444 8.24 7.31 -26.94
C ILE A 444 6.89 8.03 -26.92
N LEU A 445 6.84 9.17 -26.23
CA LEU A 445 5.76 10.14 -26.34
C LEU A 445 6.07 11.12 -27.46
N LYS A 446 5.16 11.29 -28.41
CA LYS A 446 5.32 12.17 -29.56
C LYS A 446 4.29 13.30 -29.57
N SER A 447 4.72 14.48 -30.00
CA SER A 447 3.84 15.52 -30.55
C SER A 447 3.51 15.18 -32.01
N GLU A 448 2.84 16.07 -32.73
CA GLU A 448 2.63 15.89 -34.18
C GLU A 448 3.94 15.92 -34.98
N THR A 449 4.98 16.59 -34.47
CA THR A 449 6.20 16.89 -35.22
C THR A 449 7.49 16.44 -34.54
N GLU A 450 7.46 16.08 -33.26
CA GLU A 450 8.67 15.83 -32.45
C GLU A 450 8.47 14.68 -31.46
N GLU A 451 9.56 13.99 -31.13
CA GLU A 451 9.61 13.06 -30.00
C GLU A 451 9.87 13.88 -28.74
N LEU A 452 8.96 13.81 -27.77
CA LEU A 452 8.96 14.67 -26.60
C LEU A 452 9.62 14.01 -25.40
N VAL A 453 9.29 12.75 -25.14
CA VAL A 453 9.85 11.96 -24.03
C VAL A 453 10.16 10.58 -24.55
N HIS A 454 11.39 10.10 -24.32
CA HIS A 454 11.81 8.76 -24.70
C HIS A 454 12.29 8.00 -23.46
N PHE A 455 11.49 7.04 -23.01
CA PHE A 455 11.84 6.13 -21.93
C PHE A 455 12.66 4.96 -22.44
N GLU A 456 13.87 4.84 -21.93
CA GLU A 456 14.78 3.72 -22.15
C GLU A 456 14.89 2.88 -20.87
N PRO A 457 15.38 1.63 -20.94
CA PRO A 457 15.46 0.77 -19.74
C PRO A 457 16.30 1.34 -18.60
N GLU A 458 17.30 2.18 -18.88
CA GLU A 458 18.26 2.66 -17.86
C GLU A 458 18.21 4.18 -17.61
N PHE A 459 17.55 4.94 -18.48
CA PHE A 459 17.40 6.41 -18.41
C PHE A 459 16.18 6.85 -19.23
N PHE A 460 15.85 8.14 -19.22
CA PHE A 460 14.91 8.68 -20.21
C PHE A 460 15.35 10.07 -20.67
N THR A 461 14.95 10.45 -21.88
CA THR A 461 15.23 11.78 -22.42
C THR A 461 13.96 12.57 -22.61
N VAL A 462 14.10 13.90 -22.53
CA VAL A 462 13.06 14.87 -22.83
C VAL A 462 13.62 15.83 -23.86
N GLN A 463 13.01 15.86 -25.03
CA GLN A 463 13.30 16.81 -26.09
C GLN A 463 12.07 17.71 -26.23
N SER A 464 12.17 18.92 -25.70
CA SER A 464 11.05 19.86 -25.69
C SER A 464 11.54 21.25 -26.05
N ALA A 465 10.77 21.96 -26.87
CA ALA A 465 10.97 23.38 -27.15
C ALA A 465 10.88 24.23 -25.86
N GLN A 466 10.14 23.76 -24.86
CA GLN A 466 10.04 24.36 -23.53
C GLN A 466 10.90 23.61 -22.52
N ASP A 467 11.64 24.36 -21.72
CA ASP A 467 12.51 23.80 -20.69
C ASP A 467 11.69 23.08 -19.60
N PRO A 468 12.11 21.90 -19.11
CA PRO A 468 11.42 21.23 -18.01
C PRO A 468 11.38 22.10 -16.76
N VAL A 469 10.23 22.11 -16.09
CA VAL A 469 9.97 22.98 -14.93
C VAL A 469 9.62 22.15 -13.72
N LEU A 470 10.35 22.35 -12.62
CA LEU A 470 9.95 21.83 -11.32
C LEU A 470 8.72 22.60 -10.86
N THR A 471 7.59 21.92 -10.70
CA THR A 471 6.32 22.55 -10.36
C THR A 471 6.38 23.19 -8.97
N ALA A 472 5.31 23.89 -8.59
CA ALA A 472 5.18 24.43 -7.24
C ALA A 472 5.40 23.29 -6.19
N PRO A 473 6.09 23.57 -5.08
CA PRO A 473 6.49 24.89 -4.57
C PRO A 473 7.80 25.45 -5.16
N ILE A 474 8.52 24.71 -6.00
CA ILE A 474 9.85 25.14 -6.49
C ILE A 474 9.71 26.19 -7.59
N GLY A 475 8.96 25.90 -8.65
CA GLY A 475 8.66 26.86 -9.72
C GLY A 475 9.85 27.29 -10.59
N LEU A 476 10.96 26.55 -10.58
CA LEU A 476 12.16 26.84 -11.37
C LEU A 476 12.28 25.87 -12.56
N SER A 477 12.74 26.37 -13.70
CA SER A 477 13.18 25.54 -14.82
C SER A 477 14.59 24.95 -14.58
N LEU A 478 14.91 23.85 -15.27
CA LEU A 478 16.23 23.23 -15.16
C LEU A 478 17.37 24.15 -15.65
N SER A 479 17.11 24.98 -16.66
CA SER A 479 18.07 25.99 -17.15
C SER A 479 18.26 27.13 -16.16
N GLU A 480 17.21 27.56 -15.47
CA GLU A 480 17.33 28.53 -14.37
C GLU A 480 18.18 27.95 -13.23
N LEU A 481 17.98 26.69 -12.85
CA LEU A 481 18.83 26.02 -11.85
C LEU A 481 20.30 25.97 -12.26
N LEU A 482 20.61 25.58 -13.50
CA LEU A 482 21.98 25.63 -14.02
C LEU A 482 22.56 27.05 -14.03
N SER A 483 21.71 28.06 -14.23
CA SER A 483 22.09 29.47 -14.18
C SER A 483 22.33 29.96 -12.76
N ILE A 484 21.67 29.40 -11.75
CA ILE A 484 21.96 29.70 -10.34
C ILE A 484 23.32 29.11 -9.94
N ASN A 485 23.62 27.88 -10.39
CA ASN A 485 24.91 27.20 -10.17
C ASN A 485 25.34 27.10 -8.69
N THR A 486 24.37 27.08 -7.78
CA THR A 486 24.56 26.81 -6.35
C THR A 486 23.52 25.81 -5.89
N GLU A 487 23.86 25.03 -4.86
CA GLU A 487 22.96 24.03 -4.28
C GLU A 487 21.67 24.68 -3.77
N GLN A 488 20.54 24.07 -4.09
CA GLN A 488 19.22 24.50 -3.65
C GLN A 488 18.63 23.43 -2.72
N PHE A 489 18.01 23.87 -1.64
CA PHE A 489 17.41 23.01 -0.63
C PHE A 489 15.93 23.33 -0.50
N PHE A 490 15.10 22.29 -0.52
CA PHE A 490 13.65 22.40 -0.39
C PHE A 490 13.15 21.43 0.67
N THR A 491 12.05 21.78 1.32
CA THR A 491 11.42 20.92 2.33
C THR A 491 10.01 20.59 1.90
N PHE A 492 9.66 19.30 1.98
CA PHE A 492 8.29 18.82 1.85
C PHE A 492 7.74 18.43 3.21
N ALA A 493 6.42 18.33 3.32
CA ALA A 493 5.80 17.79 4.52
C ALA A 493 6.38 16.40 4.81
N ARG A 494 6.84 16.15 6.03
CA ARG A 494 7.34 14.86 6.51
C ARG A 494 8.59 14.30 5.80
N HIS A 495 9.46 15.15 5.24
CA HIS A 495 10.70 14.71 4.59
C HIS A 495 11.93 15.50 5.07
N PRO A 496 13.15 14.94 4.97
CA PRO A 496 14.37 15.74 5.05
C PRO A 496 14.47 16.72 3.87
N ARG A 497 15.56 17.51 3.84
CA ARG A 497 15.79 18.45 2.75
C ARG A 497 15.98 17.70 1.43
N PHE A 498 15.15 18.05 0.46
CA PHE A 498 15.30 17.69 -0.94
C PHE A 498 16.34 18.61 -1.58
N VAL A 499 17.27 18.04 -2.33
CA VAL A 499 18.46 18.77 -2.79
C VAL A 499 18.56 18.76 -4.30
N LEU A 500 18.82 19.95 -4.86
CA LEU A 500 19.15 20.16 -6.27
C LEU A 500 20.57 20.75 -6.35
N GLN A 501 21.52 20.03 -6.94
CA GLN A 501 22.91 20.46 -7.10
C GLN A 501 23.23 20.73 -8.59
N PRO A 502 23.06 21.98 -9.07
CA PRO A 502 23.47 22.36 -10.41
C PRO A 502 24.99 22.48 -10.53
N LYS A 503 25.53 21.95 -11.62
CA LYS A 503 26.94 22.07 -12.06
C LYS A 503 26.96 22.60 -13.48
N ARG A 504 27.03 23.94 -13.62
CA ARG A 504 26.90 24.66 -14.90
C ARG A 504 27.94 24.21 -15.93
N GLU A 505 29.20 24.06 -15.52
CA GLU A 505 30.30 23.66 -16.43
C GLU A 505 30.08 22.28 -17.05
N ALA A 506 29.46 21.37 -16.29
CA ALA A 506 29.13 20.03 -16.77
C ALA A 506 27.71 19.94 -17.37
N ALA A 507 26.93 21.04 -17.33
CA ALA A 507 25.52 21.08 -17.69
C ALA A 507 24.68 19.97 -17.02
N ILE A 508 24.94 19.71 -15.74
CA ILE A 508 24.28 18.65 -14.96
C ILE A 508 23.56 19.25 -13.74
N VAL A 509 22.35 18.78 -13.44
CA VAL A 509 21.68 18.98 -12.15
C VAL A 509 21.59 17.62 -11.46
N SER A 510 22.24 17.47 -10.31
CA SER A 510 22.09 16.26 -9.48
C SER A 510 20.92 16.46 -8.51
N ILE A 511 20.08 15.43 -8.36
CA ILE A 511 18.89 15.45 -7.51
C ILE A 511 19.02 14.36 -6.45
N GLY A 512 18.59 14.64 -5.23
CA GLY A 512 18.60 13.67 -4.15
C GLY A 512 18.07 14.23 -2.84
N TRP A 513 18.54 13.63 -1.76
CA TRP A 513 18.14 13.96 -0.40
C TRP A 513 19.36 14.20 0.47
N GLU A 514 19.18 15.03 1.49
CA GLU A 514 20.14 15.14 2.57
C GLU A 514 19.90 14.05 3.62
N ASN A 515 20.95 13.36 4.06
CA ASN A 515 20.90 12.41 5.16
C ASN A 515 21.03 13.11 6.53
N ARG A 516 21.18 12.34 7.62
CA ARG A 516 21.24 12.90 8.98
C ARG A 516 22.55 13.61 9.29
N GLU A 517 23.61 13.18 8.63
CA GLU A 517 24.95 13.72 8.74
C GLU A 517 25.14 14.99 7.88
N HIS A 518 24.06 15.48 7.26
CA HIS A 518 24.03 16.58 6.30
C HIS A 518 24.84 16.31 5.02
N GLU A 519 25.02 15.04 4.67
CA GLU A 519 25.61 14.62 3.42
C GLU A 519 24.52 14.46 2.35
N ILE A 520 24.87 14.83 1.12
CA ILE A 520 23.93 14.79 0.00
C ILE A 520 24.07 13.44 -0.71
N VAL A 521 22.99 12.67 -0.71
CA VAL A 521 22.89 11.40 -1.43
C VAL A 521 22.14 11.65 -2.73
N SER A 522 22.89 11.76 -3.84
CA SER A 522 22.31 11.96 -5.16
C SER A 522 21.76 10.65 -5.74
N LEU A 523 20.46 10.65 -6.02
CA LEU A 523 19.72 9.51 -6.56
C LEU A 523 19.50 9.60 -8.08
N MET A 524 19.73 10.77 -8.69
CA MET A 524 19.62 11.00 -10.13
C MET A 524 20.50 12.15 -10.58
N SER A 525 20.95 12.11 -11.84
CA SER A 525 21.48 13.27 -12.53
C SER A 525 20.65 13.61 -13.77
N ILE A 526 20.43 14.89 -14.03
CA ILE A 526 19.82 15.39 -15.25
C ILE A 526 20.87 16.16 -16.05
N ARG A 527 21.17 15.72 -17.27
CA ARG A 527 22.19 16.34 -18.13
C ARG A 527 21.54 17.07 -19.31
N LYS A 528 22.01 18.26 -19.61
CA LYS A 528 21.62 18.99 -20.83
C LYS A 528 22.61 18.75 -21.96
N THR A 529 22.13 18.29 -23.11
CA THR A 529 22.92 18.18 -24.35
C THR A 529 22.14 18.84 -25.50
N GLY A 530 22.54 20.05 -25.89
CA GLY A 530 21.78 20.85 -26.85
C GLY A 530 20.38 21.19 -26.33
N GLN A 531 19.34 20.68 -27.01
CA GLN A 531 17.93 20.82 -26.62
C GLN A 531 17.38 19.62 -25.84
N THR A 532 18.19 18.59 -25.63
CA THR A 532 17.77 17.36 -24.96
C THR A 532 18.18 17.37 -23.50
N TRP A 533 17.25 16.99 -22.63
CA TRP A 533 17.49 16.72 -21.22
C TRP A 533 17.47 15.22 -20.98
N GLU A 534 18.58 14.67 -20.49
CA GLU A 534 18.73 13.25 -20.18
C GLU A 534 18.63 13.04 -18.67
N PHE A 535 17.62 12.31 -18.23
CA PHE A 535 17.38 11.97 -16.83
C PHE A 535 17.94 10.57 -16.57
N VAL A 536 18.98 10.50 -15.74
CA VAL A 536 19.73 9.27 -15.46
C VAL A 536 19.62 8.93 -13.97
N PRO A 537 18.74 7.98 -13.59
CA PRO A 537 18.69 7.43 -12.24
C PRO A 537 20.04 6.81 -11.85
N ASN A 538 20.52 7.15 -10.66
CA ASN A 538 21.83 6.72 -10.18
C ASN A 538 21.75 5.32 -9.54
N HIS A 539 21.74 4.27 -10.35
CA HIS A 539 21.69 2.88 -9.84
C HIS A 539 23.00 2.43 -9.16
N SER A 540 24.04 3.27 -9.16
CA SER A 540 25.34 3.01 -8.52
C SER A 540 25.44 3.57 -7.09
N VAL A 541 24.38 4.15 -6.53
CA VAL A 541 24.36 4.57 -5.12
C VAL A 541 24.66 3.38 -4.23
N SER A 542 25.56 3.54 -3.27
CA SER A 542 25.93 2.48 -2.34
C SER A 542 24.75 2.08 -1.43
N ALA A 543 24.77 0.84 -0.95
CA ALA A 543 23.82 0.36 0.05
C ALA A 543 23.81 1.28 1.29
N ASP A 544 24.98 1.66 1.81
CA ASP A 544 25.11 2.57 2.95
C ASP A 544 24.53 3.96 2.66
N GLY A 545 24.73 4.48 1.43
CA GLY A 545 24.14 5.75 1.00
C GLY A 545 22.61 5.69 1.01
N LEU A 546 22.02 4.61 0.47
CA LEU A 546 20.57 4.41 0.50
C LEU A 546 20.03 4.19 1.93
N GLN A 547 20.74 3.44 2.77
CA GLN A 547 20.38 3.23 4.17
C GLN A 547 20.43 4.52 4.98
N SER A 548 21.37 5.44 4.68
CA SER A 548 21.38 6.76 5.32
C SER A 548 20.11 7.59 5.01
N LEU A 549 19.37 7.22 3.96
CA LEU A 549 18.07 7.78 3.60
C LEU A 549 16.88 6.96 4.14
N ALA A 550 17.09 6.08 5.13
CA ALA A 550 16.01 5.29 5.74
C ALA A 550 14.85 6.16 6.26
N MET A 551 15.12 7.38 6.73
CA MET A 551 14.07 8.34 7.10
C MET A 551 13.07 8.67 5.99
N VAL A 552 13.46 8.50 4.73
CA VAL A 552 12.63 8.77 3.55
C VAL A 552 11.82 7.52 3.18
N PHE A 553 12.48 6.36 3.10
CA PHE A 553 11.92 5.14 2.49
C PHE A 553 11.77 3.94 3.45
N GLN A 554 12.32 3.99 4.66
CA GLN A 554 12.34 2.91 5.65
C GLN A 554 12.15 3.48 7.08
N PRO A 555 11.03 4.17 7.35
CA PRO A 555 10.88 4.98 8.56
C PRO A 555 10.94 4.17 9.87
N ASP A 556 10.53 2.91 9.87
CA ASP A 556 10.66 1.98 10.99
C ASP A 556 12.11 1.59 11.31
N GLN A 557 13.01 1.67 10.32
CA GLN A 557 14.44 1.44 10.48
C GLN A 557 15.25 2.71 10.68
N ALA A 558 14.61 3.87 10.52
CA ALA A 558 15.31 5.14 10.61
C ALA A 558 15.90 5.31 12.03
N GLY A 559 15.14 5.01 13.09
CA GLY A 559 15.60 5.27 14.46
C GLY A 559 15.80 6.77 14.73
N LEU A 560 14.85 7.60 14.27
CA LEU A 560 14.82 9.03 14.62
C LEU A 560 14.40 9.20 16.09
N PRO A 561 14.97 10.17 16.83
CA PRO A 561 14.48 10.48 18.17
C PRO A 561 13.07 11.06 18.14
N ILE A 562 12.35 10.92 19.26
CA ILE A 562 11.09 11.63 19.50
C ILE A 562 11.33 13.14 19.50
N ASP A 563 10.40 13.88 18.89
CA ASP A 563 10.31 15.34 18.92
C ASP A 563 9.01 15.72 19.64
N LEU A 564 9.15 16.41 20.76
CA LEU A 564 8.03 16.81 21.62
C LEU A 564 7.08 17.81 20.96
N THR A 565 7.55 18.58 19.97
CA THR A 565 6.76 19.61 19.30
C THR A 565 5.78 19.02 18.29
N THR A 566 6.15 17.89 17.69
CA THR A 566 5.33 17.15 16.72
C THR A 566 4.56 16.01 17.37
N SER A 567 5.02 15.49 18.50
CA SER A 567 4.36 14.42 19.23
C SER A 567 3.04 14.91 19.85
N VAL A 568 2.06 14.01 19.96
CA VAL A 568 0.76 14.35 20.57
C VAL A 568 0.64 13.69 21.94
N PHE A 569 0.37 14.53 22.94
CA PHE A 569 0.04 14.11 24.30
C PHE A 569 -1.32 14.65 24.64
N TYR A 570 -2.24 13.77 25.02
CA TYR A 570 -3.62 14.16 25.26
C TYR A 570 -4.24 13.35 26.40
N TRP A 571 -4.66 14.04 27.47
CA TRP A 571 -5.43 13.43 28.55
C TRP A 571 -6.89 13.24 28.11
N HIS A 572 -7.30 11.98 27.94
CA HIS A 572 -8.69 11.65 27.62
C HIS A 572 -9.64 12.04 28.75
N ASN A 573 -9.17 11.85 29.98
CA ASN A 573 -9.76 12.33 31.22
C ASN A 573 -8.62 12.61 32.21
N ARG A 574 -8.88 13.47 33.20
CA ARG A 574 -7.98 13.72 34.36
C ARG A 574 -8.60 13.27 35.67
N GLU A 575 -9.85 12.81 35.60
CA GLU A 575 -10.64 12.41 36.75
C GLU A 575 -11.34 11.09 36.44
N ALA A 576 -11.42 10.22 37.45
CA ALA A 576 -12.08 8.93 37.34
C ALA A 576 -12.69 8.48 38.66
N ILE A 577 -13.48 7.42 38.60
CA ILE A 577 -14.02 6.75 39.79
C ILE A 577 -13.13 5.56 40.13
N VAL A 578 -12.75 5.49 41.41
CA VAL A 578 -11.96 4.42 42.02
C VAL A 578 -12.52 3.05 41.63
N ASN A 579 -11.65 2.12 41.22
CA ASN A 579 -11.98 0.75 40.79
C ASN A 579 -13.03 0.62 39.65
N ARG A 580 -13.38 1.70 38.94
CA ARG A 580 -14.38 1.68 37.86
C ARG A 580 -13.77 1.96 36.49
N ASN A 581 -13.07 3.07 36.36
CA ASN A 581 -12.49 3.50 35.08
C ASN A 581 -11.09 4.08 35.30
N PRO A 582 -10.17 3.92 34.33
CA PRO A 582 -8.86 4.55 34.41
C PRO A 582 -8.94 6.05 34.10
N VAL A 583 -7.97 6.79 34.61
CA VAL A 583 -7.52 8.05 33.99
C VAL A 583 -6.56 7.69 32.87
N ARG A 584 -6.75 8.25 31.68
CA ARG A 584 -6.04 7.79 30.47
C ARG A 584 -5.30 8.93 29.78
N LEU A 585 -4.00 8.72 29.54
CA LEU A 585 -3.15 9.57 28.71
C LEU A 585 -2.91 8.90 27.35
N TYR A 586 -3.31 9.56 26.28
CA TYR A 586 -2.95 9.22 24.91
C TYR A 586 -1.57 9.77 24.58
N VAL A 587 -0.73 8.91 24.00
CA VAL A 587 0.62 9.23 23.57
C VAL A 587 0.79 8.79 22.12
N ASP A 588 1.13 9.74 21.24
CA ASP A 588 1.50 9.48 19.85
C ASP A 588 2.92 10.04 19.62
N PRO A 589 3.96 9.19 19.77
CA PRO A 589 5.34 9.60 19.58
C PRO A 589 5.61 9.90 18.11
N ARG A 590 6.07 11.12 17.83
CA ARG A 590 6.46 11.56 16.48
C ARG A 590 7.90 12.05 16.48
N ASN A 591 8.61 11.84 15.39
CA ASN A 591 9.91 12.46 15.14
C ASN A 591 9.75 13.85 14.52
N SER A 592 10.89 14.53 14.30
CA SER A 592 10.95 15.90 13.73
C SER A 592 10.32 16.06 12.33
N TYR A 593 10.01 14.95 11.64
CA TYR A 593 9.29 14.97 10.36
C TYR A 593 7.80 14.63 10.55
N ASN A 594 7.28 14.68 11.77
CA ASN A 594 5.89 14.35 12.10
C ASN A 594 5.49 12.92 11.66
N ARG A 595 6.44 11.99 11.63
CA ARG A 595 6.19 10.56 11.37
C ARG A 595 6.23 9.79 12.70
N PRO A 596 5.46 8.70 12.83
CA PRO A 596 5.55 7.81 13.99
C PRO A 596 7.00 7.40 14.26
N THR A 597 7.38 7.32 15.54
CA THR A 597 8.74 6.91 15.92
C THR A 597 8.75 6.03 17.16
N GLN A 598 9.77 5.18 17.28
CA GLN A 598 9.96 4.34 18.46
C GLN A 598 10.44 5.18 19.64
N ILE A 599 10.07 4.73 20.84
CA ILE A 599 10.61 5.26 22.09
C ILE A 599 11.46 4.19 22.77
N ARG A 600 12.60 4.57 23.35
CA ARG A 600 13.53 3.62 24.00
C ARG A 600 13.23 3.43 25.48
N SER A 601 12.63 4.44 26.10
CA SER A 601 12.34 4.47 27.54
C SER A 601 11.12 5.33 27.83
N LEU A 602 10.31 4.88 28.79
CA LEU A 602 9.09 5.52 29.22
C LEU A 602 9.04 5.47 30.75
N ASN A 603 9.11 6.63 31.39
CA ASN A 603 9.09 6.74 32.84
C ASN A 603 7.96 7.66 33.29
N VAL A 604 7.26 7.23 34.32
CA VAL A 604 6.17 7.98 34.95
C VAL A 604 6.59 8.28 36.39
N SER A 605 6.48 9.54 36.79
CA SER A 605 6.74 10.00 38.15
C SER A 605 5.44 10.48 38.80
N GLU A 606 5.28 10.21 40.08
CA GLU A 606 4.10 10.57 40.88
C GLU A 606 4.49 11.46 42.06
N SER A 607 3.63 12.42 42.39
CA SER A 607 3.82 13.30 43.55
C SER A 607 2.46 13.65 44.18
N PRO A 608 2.11 13.13 45.37
CA PRO A 608 2.89 12.17 46.17
C PRO A 608 3.01 10.78 45.50
N PRO A 609 4.05 10.00 45.81
CA PRO A 609 4.26 8.68 45.22
C PRO A 609 3.25 7.63 45.72
N ASP A 610 3.15 6.51 45.00
CA ASP A 610 2.37 5.31 45.33
C ASP A 610 0.87 5.57 45.54
N GLN A 611 0.32 6.56 44.85
CA GLN A 611 -1.11 6.90 44.94
C GLN A 611 -1.95 6.15 43.90
N VAL A 612 -1.34 5.82 42.76
CA VAL A 612 -2.02 5.18 41.64
C VAL A 612 -1.22 3.98 41.13
N SER A 613 -1.90 3.05 40.48
CA SER A 613 -1.29 1.98 39.70
C SER A 613 -1.23 2.42 38.24
N VAL A 614 -0.03 2.44 37.68
CA VAL A 614 0.24 2.82 36.29
C VAL A 614 0.36 1.57 35.43
N LYS A 615 -0.46 1.48 34.38
CA LYS A 615 -0.36 0.46 33.34
C LYS A 615 0.26 1.07 32.09
N LEU A 616 1.52 0.73 31.85
CA LEU A 616 2.26 1.10 30.64
C LEU A 616 1.87 0.18 29.46
N PRO A 617 2.07 0.61 28.20
CA PRO A 617 1.99 -0.29 27.05
C PRO A 617 3.00 -1.44 27.18
N GLU A 618 2.63 -2.61 26.67
CA GLU A 618 3.56 -3.73 26.53
C GLU A 618 4.58 -3.42 25.43
N ASN A 619 5.86 -3.67 25.71
CA ASN A 619 7.00 -3.48 24.80
C ASN A 619 6.94 -2.13 24.02
N PRO A 620 6.94 -0.97 24.70
CA PRO A 620 6.83 0.34 24.07
C PRO A 620 7.89 0.58 22.98
N GLU A 621 9.06 -0.03 23.11
CA GLU A 621 10.15 0.06 22.14
C GLU A 621 9.84 -0.62 20.79
N GLN A 622 8.82 -1.48 20.75
CA GLN A 622 8.38 -2.17 19.55
C GLN A 622 7.16 -1.48 18.91
N LYS A 623 6.66 -0.39 19.50
CA LYS A 623 5.50 0.34 19.00
C LYS A 623 5.92 1.49 18.10
N LEU A 624 5.38 1.50 16.89
CA LEU A 624 5.43 2.60 15.93
C LEU A 624 4.04 3.20 15.71
N GLU A 625 3.22 3.19 16.76
CA GLU A 625 1.83 3.64 16.78
C GLU A 625 1.53 4.36 18.08
N ALA A 626 0.40 5.07 18.11
CA ALA A 626 -0.07 5.66 19.34
C ALA A 626 -0.51 4.61 20.37
N PHE A 627 -0.37 4.93 21.64
CA PHE A 627 -0.76 4.06 22.74
C PHE A 627 -1.33 4.86 23.91
N TYR A 628 -1.90 4.12 24.88
CA TYR A 628 -2.42 4.69 26.11
C TYR A 628 -1.57 4.31 27.31
N ILE A 629 -1.45 5.25 28.24
CA ILE A 629 -1.00 5.01 29.61
C ILE A 629 -2.24 5.12 30.51
N ASP A 630 -2.57 4.02 31.18
CA ASP A 630 -3.75 3.94 32.04
C ASP A 630 -3.34 4.04 33.51
N PHE A 631 -3.93 4.99 34.22
CA PHE A 631 -3.77 5.18 35.65
C PHE A 631 -5.03 4.68 36.35
N THR A 632 -4.87 3.90 37.42
CA THR A 632 -5.98 3.37 38.21
C THR A 632 -5.71 3.57 39.69
N ALA A 633 -6.76 3.67 40.51
CA ALA A 633 -6.62 3.77 41.96
C ALA A 633 -7.63 2.87 42.66
N SER A 634 -7.22 2.29 43.78
CA SER A 634 -8.06 1.47 44.66
C SER A 634 -8.68 2.27 45.81
N GLN A 635 -8.23 3.50 46.02
CA GLN A 635 -8.75 4.46 47.00
C GLN A 635 -8.79 5.86 46.38
N SER A 636 -9.54 6.78 47.00
CA SER A 636 -9.56 8.17 46.56
C SER A 636 -8.19 8.80 46.73
N ALA A 637 -7.66 9.38 45.66
CA ALA A 637 -6.34 9.99 45.65
C ALA A 637 -6.31 11.15 44.66
N THR A 638 -5.48 12.14 44.95
CA THR A 638 -5.09 13.19 44.03
C THR A 638 -3.58 13.19 43.98
N THR A 639 -3.02 13.07 42.79
CA THR A 639 -1.57 13.05 42.58
C THR A 639 -1.20 13.80 41.31
N THR A 640 0.02 14.28 41.26
CA THR A 640 0.58 14.94 40.10
C THR A 640 1.48 13.98 39.33
N ILE A 641 1.19 13.78 38.05
CA ILE A 641 1.91 12.91 37.14
C ILE A 641 2.92 13.72 36.32
N GLY A 642 4.18 13.29 36.32
CA GLY A 642 5.19 13.70 35.36
C GLY A 642 5.55 12.55 34.41
N LEU A 643 5.76 12.85 33.13
CA LEU A 643 6.13 11.88 32.11
C LEU A 643 7.53 12.18 31.58
N THR A 644 8.36 11.17 31.42
CA THR A 644 9.67 11.28 30.74
C THR A 644 9.79 10.21 29.68
N ILE A 645 10.03 10.61 28.44
CA ILE A 645 10.24 9.70 27.30
C ILE A 645 11.63 9.98 26.72
N ASP A 646 12.48 8.95 26.66
CA ASP A 646 13.85 9.07 26.12
C ASP A 646 14.67 10.18 26.77
N GLY A 647 14.46 10.40 28.07
CA GLY A 647 15.08 11.47 28.84
C GLY A 647 14.44 12.85 28.66
N ASN A 648 13.48 13.00 27.73
CA ASN A 648 12.74 14.23 27.52
C ASN A 648 11.56 14.32 28.48
N ILE A 649 11.46 15.44 29.22
CA ILE A 649 10.34 15.71 30.13
C ILE A 649 9.16 16.20 29.30
N ILE A 650 8.02 15.53 29.44
CA ILE A 650 6.81 15.78 28.68
C ILE A 650 5.79 16.40 29.64
N GLU A 651 5.55 17.70 29.44
CA GLU A 651 4.69 18.58 30.25
C GLU A 651 5.19 18.97 31.66
N GLU A 652 4.76 20.15 32.10
CA GLU A 652 4.65 20.50 33.53
C GLU A 652 3.60 19.58 34.16
N LYS A 653 4.06 18.59 34.94
CA LYS A 653 3.35 17.97 36.07
C LYS A 653 1.81 18.15 36.07
N THR A 654 1.07 17.16 35.56
CA THR A 654 -0.41 17.20 35.47
C THR A 654 -1.07 16.57 36.69
N GLU A 655 -2.00 17.28 37.34
CA GLU A 655 -2.82 16.72 38.42
C GLU A 655 -3.93 15.80 37.88
N ILE A 656 -4.05 14.61 38.49
CA ILE A 656 -5.15 13.66 38.26
C ILE A 656 -5.82 13.31 39.59
N SER A 657 -7.13 13.04 39.55
CA SER A 657 -7.94 12.76 40.75
C SER A 657 -8.85 11.55 40.60
N PHE A 658 -8.91 10.72 41.65
CA PHE A 658 -9.82 9.58 41.76
C PHE A 658 -10.83 9.81 42.87
N TYR A 659 -12.11 9.79 42.51
CA TYR A 659 -13.23 9.99 43.43
C TYR A 659 -13.85 8.63 43.83
N PRO A 660 -14.37 8.51 45.07
CA PRO A 660 -15.01 7.27 45.50
C PRO A 660 -16.29 7.01 44.70
N ASP A 661 -16.68 5.75 44.57
CA ASP A 661 -17.97 5.39 43.98
C ASP A 661 -19.08 5.67 45.01
N CYS A 662 -19.71 6.85 44.93
CA CYS A 662 -20.71 7.27 45.92
C CYS A 662 -21.99 6.41 45.93
N ILE A 663 -22.21 5.55 44.93
CA ILE A 663 -23.30 4.56 44.98
C ILE A 663 -22.94 3.44 45.96
N ARG A 664 -21.65 3.05 46.00
CA ARG A 664 -21.15 1.99 46.88
C ARG A 664 -20.77 2.51 48.26
N ASP A 665 -20.21 3.72 48.34
CA ASP A 665 -19.66 4.33 49.56
C ASP A 665 -20.38 5.63 49.97
N LEU A 666 -21.71 5.55 50.12
CA LEU A 666 -22.59 6.69 50.39
C LEU A 666 -22.19 7.50 51.65
N LEU A 667 -21.69 6.83 52.70
CA LEU A 667 -21.23 7.46 53.94
C LEU A 667 -19.96 8.31 53.76
N VAL A 668 -19.10 7.95 52.81
CA VAL A 668 -17.86 8.70 52.53
C VAL A 668 -18.20 9.98 51.78
N CYS A 669 -19.13 9.92 50.83
CA CYS A 669 -19.51 11.07 50.01
C CYS A 669 -20.45 12.05 50.72
N THR A 670 -21.28 11.59 51.65
CA THR A 670 -22.17 12.47 52.44
C THR A 670 -21.43 13.28 53.51
N ARG A 671 -20.24 12.81 53.93
CA ARG A 671 -19.36 13.49 54.88
C ARG A 671 -18.34 14.43 54.23
N ASP A 672 -18.10 14.28 52.93
CA ASP A 672 -17.14 15.07 52.17
C ASP A 672 -17.79 15.59 50.87
N THR A 673 -18.24 16.84 50.93
CA THR A 673 -18.93 17.50 49.83
C THR A 673 -18.10 17.59 48.55
N GLU A 674 -16.77 17.64 48.64
CA GLU A 674 -15.89 17.71 47.47
C GLU A 674 -15.78 16.36 46.78
N LYS A 675 -15.74 15.26 47.53
CA LYS A 675 -15.81 13.90 46.95
C LYS A 675 -17.12 13.64 46.21
N LEU A 676 -18.24 14.09 46.78
CA LEU A 676 -19.55 13.98 46.13
C LEU A 676 -19.61 14.83 44.85
N LYS A 677 -19.11 16.07 44.88
CA LYS A 677 -19.04 16.93 43.69
C LYS A 677 -18.16 16.31 42.60
N GLY A 678 -16.99 15.79 42.96
CA GLY A 678 -16.09 15.11 42.03
C GLY A 678 -16.73 13.89 41.37
N TYR A 679 -17.38 13.02 42.17
CA TYR A 679 -18.14 11.88 41.65
C TYR A 679 -19.24 12.31 40.67
N ILE A 680 -20.04 13.33 41.02
CA ILE A 680 -21.09 13.87 40.14
C ILE A 680 -20.50 14.46 38.86
N ARG A 681 -19.37 15.17 38.96
CA ARG A 681 -18.67 15.76 37.80
C ARG A 681 -18.20 14.68 36.82
N VAL A 682 -17.57 13.61 37.32
CA VAL A 682 -17.15 12.48 36.47
C VAL A 682 -18.37 11.86 35.76
N LEU A 683 -19.45 11.58 36.48
CA LEU A 683 -20.69 11.05 35.87
C LEU A 683 -21.29 12.00 34.82
N PHE A 684 -21.28 13.30 35.09
CA PHE A 684 -21.80 14.30 34.17
C PHE A 684 -20.97 14.34 32.88
N VAL A 685 -19.64 14.33 32.98
CA VAL A 685 -18.73 14.30 31.82
C VAL A 685 -18.92 13.00 31.01
N GLU A 686 -18.97 11.84 31.66
CA GLU A 686 -19.25 10.55 31.00
C GLU A 686 -20.55 10.62 30.20
N LYS A 687 -21.63 11.09 30.84
CA LYS A 687 -22.95 11.14 30.22
C LYS A 687 -23.01 12.16 29.07
N THR A 688 -22.34 13.30 29.23
CA THR A 688 -22.23 14.33 28.17
C THR A 688 -21.46 13.80 26.97
N ASN A 689 -20.36 13.06 27.20
CA ASN A 689 -19.60 12.43 26.12
C ASN A 689 -20.41 11.36 25.38
N VAL A 690 -21.21 10.55 26.10
CA VAL A 690 -22.13 9.59 25.49
C VAL A 690 -23.16 10.30 24.60
N TYR A 691 -23.79 11.37 25.10
CA TYR A 691 -24.75 12.15 24.30
C TYR A 691 -24.10 12.85 23.11
N ARG A 692 -22.88 13.37 23.28
CA ARG A 692 -22.12 13.98 22.19
C ARG A 692 -21.85 12.96 21.08
N LYS A 693 -21.35 11.77 21.42
CA LYS A 693 -21.13 10.69 20.45
C LYS A 693 -22.42 10.23 19.76
N GLN A 694 -23.53 10.14 20.51
CA GLN A 694 -24.83 9.83 19.93
C GLN A 694 -25.31 10.92 18.96
N ALA A 695 -25.09 12.19 19.30
CA ALA A 695 -25.42 13.33 18.44
C ALA A 695 -24.53 13.38 17.19
N GLU A 696 -23.22 13.16 17.32
CA GLU A 696 -22.27 13.04 16.20
C GLU A 696 -22.68 11.89 15.26
N LYS A 697 -23.03 10.73 15.81
CA LYS A 697 -23.52 9.58 15.02
C LYS A 697 -24.84 9.91 14.30
N LEU A 698 -25.80 10.51 15.00
CA LEU A 698 -27.07 10.95 14.40
C LEU A 698 -26.85 12.00 13.30
N PHE A 699 -25.88 12.90 13.49
CA PHE A 699 -25.50 13.91 12.51
C PHE A 699 -24.89 13.28 11.26
N LEU A 700 -23.94 12.34 11.43
CA LEU A 700 -23.34 11.58 10.33
C LEU A 700 -24.39 10.74 9.59
N ASP A 701 -25.28 10.06 10.31
CA ASP A 701 -26.39 9.28 9.73
C ASP A 701 -27.37 10.20 8.95
N ALA A 702 -27.66 11.38 9.48
CA ALA A 702 -28.49 12.38 8.81
C ALA A 702 -27.82 12.93 7.54
N GLN A 703 -26.52 13.25 7.60
CA GLN A 703 -25.74 13.67 6.43
C GLN A 703 -25.74 12.58 5.36
N ARG A 704 -25.53 11.32 5.74
CA ARG A 704 -25.59 10.16 4.83
C ARG A 704 -26.97 10.06 4.15
N ARG A 705 -28.06 10.13 4.92
CA ARG A 705 -29.43 10.07 4.37
C ARG A 705 -29.75 11.25 3.46
N ILE A 706 -29.30 12.45 3.81
CA ILE A 706 -29.46 13.63 2.95
C ILE A 706 -28.68 13.42 1.65
N GLY A 707 -27.45 12.92 1.72
CA GLY A 707 -26.64 12.54 0.56
C GLY A 707 -27.34 11.51 -0.33
N GLU A 708 -27.92 10.47 0.25
CA GLU A 708 -28.72 9.45 -0.48
C GLU A 708 -29.92 10.07 -1.20
N VAL A 709 -30.65 10.98 -0.56
CA VAL A 709 -31.80 11.69 -1.16
C VAL A 709 -31.36 12.63 -2.27
N VAL A 710 -30.28 13.40 -2.07
CA VAL A 710 -29.73 14.31 -3.08
C VAL A 710 -29.21 13.53 -4.28
N ASN A 711 -28.48 12.44 -4.08
CA ASN A 711 -28.01 11.58 -5.17
C ASN A 711 -29.16 10.95 -5.93
N LYS A 712 -30.20 10.48 -5.24
CA LYS A 712 -31.41 9.95 -5.88
C LYS A 712 -32.14 11.02 -6.69
N PHE A 713 -32.21 12.24 -6.18
CA PHE A 713 -32.76 13.39 -6.90
C PHE A 713 -31.93 13.70 -8.15
N LEU A 714 -30.60 13.85 -8.03
CA LEU A 714 -29.70 14.14 -9.14
C LEU A 714 -29.71 13.06 -10.23
N GLN A 715 -29.78 11.77 -9.84
CA GLN A 715 -29.95 10.66 -10.78
C GLN A 715 -31.29 10.71 -11.52
N THR A 716 -32.36 11.12 -10.83
CA THR A 716 -33.69 11.29 -11.44
C THR A 716 -33.68 12.45 -12.43
N THR A 717 -33.07 13.58 -12.06
CA THR A 717 -32.94 14.76 -12.93
C THR A 717 -32.08 14.49 -14.15
N ARG A 718 -30.99 13.70 -14.02
CA ARG A 718 -30.15 13.24 -15.14
C ARG A 718 -30.83 12.24 -16.07
N LYS A 719 -31.92 11.59 -15.64
CA LYS A 719 -32.75 10.72 -16.50
C LYS A 719 -33.88 11.46 -17.20
N LEU A 720 -34.20 12.66 -16.72
CA LEU A 720 -35.26 13.54 -17.26
C LEU A 720 -34.71 14.63 -18.20
N LEU A 721 -33.42 14.94 -18.10
CA LEU A 721 -32.61 15.67 -19.07
C LEU A 721 -31.98 14.68 -20.05
#